data_AF-A0A3R6CRS2-F1
#
_entry.id   AF-A0A3R6CRS2-F1
#
_cell.length_a   1.000
_cell.length_b   1.000
_cell.length_c   1.000
_cell.angle_alpha   90.00
_cell.angle_beta   90.00
_cell.angle_gamma   90.00
#
_symmetry.space_group_name_H-M   'P 1'
#
loop_
_entity.id
_entity.type
_entity.pdbx_description
1 polymer ?
#
loop_
_entity_poly.entity_id
_entity_poly.type
_entity_poly.pdbx_seq_one_letter_code
_entity_poly.pdbx_strand_id
1 'polypeptide(L)'
;MKRKQQPDLAALFDSYCEAYTASDWQVLKTLQEMPLDDIIRKNKQAAYDYLYSDVALKKRLIWLNKLFSDCGLKDYEQLLGLLKENSKLIRRNIEKIILDKEKKTRNLLEQLYPELDEDSQNWTRQLFKYWDNSHASASKIKFRNKQAVIDYCSKHIELYCTQQIAWLPQKPYTRIHWANETDVDEFVPRHVLRYVLSEHMALTQITRLHACDAIVPFIDEKEWQAALEELFRYWLADSAEANRRMLLLPYCFYGAEWQIAQLAPLIKSWSKASRKQLVGLTMKLLGLKASPNALIILNDWMETAPYGMYKRAAWVAFRQAAIRKGLSIEELADQIIPNFGFNRQGEKMVDYGTRTFRVTLMPDFSISVLDLDKQKVSKSLPAPLKSDNREKAENARAEQAGLKKRVKTQTNIQKKRLEQSLKNGRTWPKEAWLATFIENPVMRYIATGLIWGVYKEGKLQDSFRYLEDGTFTTVDEKEFLLPDNAVISLVHPIDLPDETLAGWKEQLDDYELIPFIPQLSAPVHRLTETEKQGDTLLRYSGKKVYLSNIYEFETADITIRIENNTLHIIDRSFNVVAQLSFVYEESDCFLKELYFSSVEEGEDINTIQLPKEERLPLSSIPERFISTLLDILNRAFPLNE
;
A
#
# COMPACT_ATOMS: atom_id res chain seq x y z
N MET A 1 59.73 -2.83 -18.07
CA MET A 1 58.43 -2.17 -17.82
C MET A 1 57.48 -2.50 -18.96
N LYS A 2 56.67 -3.56 -18.82
CA LYS A 2 55.62 -3.89 -19.80
C LYS A 2 54.33 -3.19 -19.38
N ARG A 3 53.80 -2.28 -20.21
CA ARG A 3 52.44 -1.75 -20.09
C ARG A 3 51.49 -2.96 -20.06
N LYS A 4 50.81 -3.20 -18.93
CA LYS A 4 49.65 -4.11 -18.91
C LYS A 4 48.68 -3.57 -19.95
N GLN A 5 48.35 -4.37 -20.97
CA GLN A 5 47.30 -4.05 -21.91
C GLN A 5 46.03 -3.81 -21.11
N GLN A 6 45.53 -2.57 -21.16
CA GLN A 6 44.23 -2.21 -20.64
C GLN A 6 43.23 -3.00 -21.49
N PRO A 7 42.35 -3.82 -20.87
CA PRO A 7 41.38 -4.59 -21.64
C PRO A 7 40.50 -3.63 -22.46
N ASP A 8 40.18 -4.01 -23.69
CA ASP A 8 39.31 -3.23 -24.55
C ASP A 8 37.94 -3.11 -23.85
N LEU A 9 37.61 -1.87 -23.47
CA LEU A 9 36.39 -1.54 -22.76
C LEU A 9 35.14 -1.96 -23.54
N ALA A 10 35.22 -1.92 -24.87
CA ALA A 10 34.15 -2.37 -25.75
C ALA A 10 33.92 -3.89 -25.60
N ALA A 11 35.00 -4.69 -25.63
CA ALA A 11 34.92 -6.15 -25.50
C ALA A 11 34.41 -6.60 -24.11
N LEU A 12 34.86 -5.92 -23.03
CA LEU A 12 34.36 -6.19 -21.68
C LEU A 12 32.89 -5.83 -21.52
N PHE A 13 32.45 -4.73 -22.13
CA PHE A 13 31.06 -4.32 -22.07
C PHE A 13 30.14 -5.21 -22.92
N ASP A 14 30.58 -5.62 -24.11
CA ASP A 14 29.83 -6.59 -24.91
C ASP A 14 29.66 -7.91 -24.15
N SER A 15 30.71 -8.37 -23.47
CA SER A 15 30.66 -9.54 -22.57
C SER A 15 29.67 -9.35 -21.42
N TYR A 16 29.62 -8.16 -20.82
CA TYR A 16 28.65 -7.80 -19.78
C TYR A 16 27.20 -7.82 -20.31
N CYS A 17 26.96 -7.23 -21.49
CA CYS A 17 25.65 -7.20 -22.12
C CYS A 17 25.14 -8.59 -22.51
N GLU A 18 26.03 -9.43 -23.02
CA GLU A 18 25.72 -10.82 -23.39
C GLU A 18 25.37 -11.64 -22.16
N ALA A 19 26.17 -11.54 -21.09
CA ALA A 19 25.89 -12.19 -19.82
C ALA A 19 24.56 -11.71 -19.20
N TYR A 20 24.31 -10.41 -19.19
CA TYR A 20 23.05 -9.85 -18.68
C TYR A 20 21.84 -10.28 -19.51
N THR A 21 21.98 -10.31 -20.83
CA THR A 21 20.90 -10.73 -21.74
C THR A 21 20.61 -12.23 -21.63
N ALA A 22 21.64 -13.05 -21.44
CA ALA A 22 21.52 -14.49 -21.23
C ALA A 22 21.07 -14.85 -19.80
N SER A 23 20.97 -13.87 -18.88
CA SER A 23 20.82 -14.12 -17.45
C SER A 23 21.92 -15.04 -16.89
N ASP A 24 23.13 -14.93 -17.45
CA ASP A 24 24.31 -15.68 -17.02
C ASP A 24 24.90 -15.01 -15.77
N TRP A 25 24.31 -15.35 -14.63
CA TRP A 25 24.68 -14.80 -13.33
C TRP A 25 26.13 -15.15 -12.91
N GLN A 26 26.70 -16.22 -13.48
CA GLN A 26 28.07 -16.65 -13.15
C GLN A 26 29.10 -15.77 -13.85
N VAL A 27 28.88 -15.41 -15.12
CA VAL A 27 29.70 -14.42 -15.83
C VAL A 27 29.52 -13.03 -15.25
N LEU A 28 28.27 -12.64 -14.89
CA LEU A 28 28.02 -11.36 -14.22
C LEU A 28 28.77 -11.23 -12.89
N LYS A 29 28.85 -12.31 -12.10
CA LYS A 29 29.60 -12.33 -10.83
C LYS A 29 31.11 -12.13 -11.04
N THR A 30 31.68 -12.79 -12.05
CA THR A 30 33.09 -12.60 -12.44
C THR A 30 33.36 -11.17 -12.93
N LEU A 31 32.42 -10.56 -13.65
CA LEU A 31 32.53 -9.16 -14.10
C LEU A 31 32.30 -8.16 -12.97
N GLN A 32 31.54 -8.50 -11.92
CA GLN A 32 31.39 -7.67 -10.71
C GLN A 32 32.69 -7.56 -9.90
N GLU A 33 33.57 -8.57 -9.96
CA GLU A 33 34.90 -8.51 -9.34
C GLU A 33 35.85 -7.55 -10.08
N MET A 34 35.53 -7.17 -11.32
CA MET A 34 36.26 -6.14 -12.07
C MET A 34 35.74 -4.75 -11.69
N PRO A 35 36.62 -3.73 -11.53
CA PRO A 35 36.22 -2.37 -11.17
C PRO A 35 35.65 -1.61 -12.38
N LEU A 36 34.66 -2.19 -13.06
CA LEU A 36 34.10 -1.71 -14.32
C LEU A 36 33.63 -0.25 -14.21
N ASP A 37 32.98 0.10 -13.09
CA ASP A 37 32.51 1.46 -12.82
C ASP A 37 33.64 2.48 -12.76
N ASP A 38 34.76 2.12 -12.14
CA ASP A 38 35.92 3.01 -12.05
C ASP A 38 36.63 3.16 -13.39
N ILE A 39 36.62 2.12 -14.22
CA ILE A 39 37.18 2.21 -15.57
C ILE A 39 36.30 3.11 -16.44
N ILE A 40 34.97 2.98 -16.36
CA ILE A 40 34.01 3.87 -17.04
C ILE A 40 34.22 5.33 -16.61
N ARG A 41 34.31 5.58 -15.29
CA ARG A 41 34.53 6.93 -14.76
C ARG A 41 35.86 7.55 -15.22
N LYS A 42 36.91 6.72 -15.40
CA LYS A 42 38.22 7.16 -15.92
C LYS A 42 38.26 7.35 -17.44
N ASN A 43 37.32 6.77 -18.18
CA ASN A 43 37.30 6.77 -19.65
C ASN A 43 35.93 7.21 -20.21
N LYS A 44 35.35 8.29 -19.63
CA LYS A 44 33.98 8.74 -19.96
C LYS A 44 33.75 8.99 -21.46
N GLN A 45 34.72 9.58 -22.16
CA GLN A 45 34.54 9.92 -23.58
C GLN A 45 34.32 8.66 -24.42
N ALA A 46 35.15 7.62 -24.25
CA ALA A 46 34.98 6.36 -24.95
C ALA A 46 33.62 5.70 -24.63
N ALA A 47 33.14 5.87 -23.39
CA ALA A 47 31.82 5.38 -22.99
C ALA A 47 30.67 6.14 -23.69
N TYR A 48 30.81 7.46 -23.89
CA TYR A 48 29.85 8.26 -24.66
C TYR A 48 29.93 7.96 -26.17
N ASP A 49 31.12 7.81 -26.73
CA ASP A 49 31.31 7.44 -28.13
C ASP A 49 30.59 6.11 -28.43
N TYR A 50 30.68 5.13 -27.52
CA TYR A 50 29.93 3.89 -27.63
C TYR A 50 28.40 4.10 -27.53
N LEU A 51 27.94 4.99 -26.64
CA LEU A 51 26.50 5.30 -26.49
C LEU A 51 25.88 5.82 -27.80
N TYR A 52 26.63 6.59 -28.58
CA TYR A 52 26.21 7.15 -29.88
C TYR A 52 26.60 6.31 -31.09
N SER A 53 27.27 5.17 -30.89
CA SER A 53 27.68 4.27 -31.97
C SER A 53 26.49 3.48 -32.55
N ASP A 54 26.72 2.78 -33.67
CA ASP A 54 25.73 1.92 -34.34
C ASP A 54 25.54 0.57 -33.62
N VAL A 55 25.21 0.64 -32.34
CA VAL A 55 24.88 -0.52 -31.51
C VAL A 55 23.38 -0.71 -31.45
N ALA A 56 22.97 -1.98 -31.39
CA ALA A 56 21.57 -2.36 -31.27
C ALA A 56 20.88 -1.65 -30.09
N LEU A 57 19.67 -1.13 -30.31
CA LEU A 57 18.92 -0.33 -29.34
C LEU A 57 18.85 -0.99 -27.95
N LYS A 58 18.65 -2.31 -27.88
CA LYS A 58 18.62 -3.04 -26.60
C LYS A 58 19.92 -2.89 -25.80
N LYS A 59 21.08 -3.04 -26.46
CA LYS A 59 22.41 -2.85 -25.83
C LYS A 59 22.60 -1.39 -25.41
N ARG A 60 22.20 -0.44 -26.27
CA ARG A 60 22.25 1.00 -25.97
C ARG A 60 21.44 1.37 -24.72
N LEU A 61 20.24 0.84 -24.56
CA LEU A 61 19.40 1.09 -23.39
C LEU A 61 19.99 0.51 -22.09
N ILE A 62 20.64 -0.64 -22.15
CA ILE A 62 21.37 -1.22 -21.01
C ILE A 62 22.55 -0.31 -20.66
N TRP A 63 23.32 0.11 -21.65
CA TRP A 63 24.46 1.00 -21.46
C TRP A 63 24.07 2.34 -20.86
N LEU A 64 23.00 2.94 -21.37
CA LEU A 64 22.44 4.19 -20.87
C LEU A 64 22.11 4.09 -19.36
N ASN A 65 21.48 2.99 -18.92
CA ASN A 65 21.23 2.77 -17.49
C ASN A 65 22.54 2.56 -16.70
N LYS A 66 23.49 1.79 -17.23
CA LYS A 66 24.79 1.58 -16.58
C LYS A 66 25.51 2.90 -16.32
N LEU A 67 25.54 3.79 -17.31
CA LEU A 67 26.24 5.07 -17.22
C LEU A 67 25.62 6.03 -16.20
N PHE A 68 24.30 6.21 -16.25
CA PHE A 68 23.64 7.28 -15.48
C PHE A 68 22.98 6.82 -14.19
N SER A 69 22.55 5.56 -14.11
CA SER A 69 21.95 4.98 -12.90
C SER A 69 23.01 4.32 -12.02
N ASP A 70 23.82 3.39 -12.56
CA ASP A 70 24.76 2.61 -11.75
C ASP A 70 26.05 3.39 -11.48
N CYS A 71 26.70 3.92 -12.52
CA CYS A 71 27.95 4.67 -12.39
C CYS A 71 27.73 6.09 -11.83
N GLY A 72 26.50 6.62 -11.94
CA GLY A 72 26.11 7.94 -11.43
C GLY A 72 26.72 9.12 -12.19
N LEU A 73 26.98 8.96 -13.50
CA LEU A 73 27.49 10.06 -14.34
C LEU A 73 26.49 11.22 -14.37
N LYS A 74 27.01 12.45 -14.36
CA LYS A 74 26.22 13.70 -14.25
C LYS A 74 26.26 14.55 -15.51
N ASP A 75 26.90 14.05 -16.56
CA ASP A 75 27.04 14.73 -17.84
C ASP A 75 25.72 14.61 -18.63
N TYR A 76 24.64 15.21 -18.12
CA TYR A 76 23.28 15.03 -18.62
C TYR A 76 23.07 15.56 -20.04
N GLU A 77 23.94 16.42 -20.55
CA GLU A 77 23.95 16.84 -21.96
C GLU A 77 24.08 15.63 -22.90
N GLN A 78 24.93 14.67 -22.56
CA GLN A 78 25.09 13.42 -23.31
C GLN A 78 23.85 12.52 -23.21
N LEU A 79 23.17 12.53 -22.06
CA LEU A 79 21.92 11.79 -21.89
C LEU A 79 20.80 12.39 -22.72
N LEU A 80 20.60 13.70 -22.60
CA LEU A 80 19.51 14.43 -23.24
C LEU A 80 19.73 14.56 -24.75
N GLY A 81 20.97 14.59 -25.23
CA GLY A 81 21.27 14.62 -26.65
C GLY A 81 20.68 13.45 -27.43
N LEU A 82 20.46 12.29 -26.78
CA LEU A 82 19.78 11.13 -27.37
C LEU A 82 18.30 11.39 -27.67
N LEU A 83 17.68 12.44 -27.12
CA LEU A 83 16.30 12.83 -27.47
C LEU A 83 16.16 13.31 -28.92
N LYS A 84 17.26 13.63 -29.59
CA LYS A 84 17.27 13.93 -31.04
C LYS A 84 16.97 12.68 -31.89
N GLU A 85 17.11 11.49 -31.31
CA GLU A 85 16.70 10.24 -31.94
C GLU A 85 15.20 10.02 -31.75
N ASN A 86 14.47 9.69 -32.82
CA ASN A 86 13.05 9.38 -32.71
C ASN A 86 12.83 7.97 -32.11
N SER A 87 12.96 7.85 -30.79
CA SER A 87 12.81 6.59 -30.07
C SER A 87 12.05 6.74 -28.76
N LYS A 88 10.83 6.22 -28.74
CA LYS A 88 9.97 6.14 -27.54
C LYS A 88 10.65 5.39 -26.38
N LEU A 89 11.46 4.37 -26.67
CA LEU A 89 12.16 3.60 -25.64
C LEU A 89 13.31 4.38 -24.99
N ILE A 90 14.02 5.18 -25.78
CA ILE A 90 15.06 6.10 -25.28
C ILE A 90 14.39 7.16 -24.39
N ARG A 91 13.35 7.83 -24.87
CA ARG A 91 12.57 8.81 -24.07
C ARG A 91 12.14 8.25 -22.73
N ARG A 92 11.58 7.02 -22.71
CA ARG A 92 11.15 6.35 -21.47
C ARG A 92 12.29 6.04 -20.50
N ASN A 93 13.49 5.72 -20.98
CA ASN A 93 14.64 5.46 -20.10
C ASN A 93 15.24 6.76 -19.57
N ILE A 94 15.38 7.77 -20.42
CA ILE A 94 15.79 9.12 -20.02
C ILE A 94 14.86 9.65 -18.94
N GLU A 95 13.55 9.56 -19.16
CA GLU A 95 12.53 9.99 -18.19
C GLU A 95 12.77 9.37 -16.81
N LYS A 96 12.96 8.05 -16.72
CA LYS A 96 13.24 7.37 -15.44
C LYS A 96 14.49 7.91 -14.75
N ILE A 97 15.52 8.25 -15.52
CA ILE A 97 16.79 8.73 -14.98
C ILE A 97 16.69 10.17 -14.51
N ILE A 98 15.88 11.00 -15.15
CA ILE A 98 15.84 12.44 -14.86
C ILE A 98 14.61 12.87 -14.06
N LEU A 99 13.64 11.97 -13.81
CA LEU A 99 12.36 12.29 -13.19
C LEU A 99 12.52 13.05 -11.86
N ASP A 100 13.50 12.66 -11.05
CA ASP A 100 13.84 13.25 -9.75
C ASP A 100 14.97 14.30 -9.82
N LYS A 101 15.41 14.69 -11.03
CA LYS A 101 16.62 15.49 -11.26
C LYS A 101 16.37 16.84 -11.91
N GLU A 102 15.15 17.36 -11.82
CA GLU A 102 14.74 18.64 -12.42
C GLU A 102 15.79 19.75 -12.29
N LYS A 103 16.29 20.00 -11.06
CA LYS A 103 17.27 21.06 -10.79
C LYS A 103 18.54 20.98 -11.66
N LYS A 104 18.90 19.77 -12.10
CA LYS A 104 20.11 19.51 -12.90
C LYS A 104 19.82 19.44 -14.39
N THR A 105 18.60 19.12 -14.79
CA THR A 105 18.27 18.76 -16.18
C THR A 105 17.32 19.73 -16.86
N ARG A 106 16.53 20.51 -16.11
CA ARG A 106 15.49 21.38 -16.68
C ARG A 106 16.04 22.41 -17.67
N ASN A 107 17.05 23.19 -17.27
CA ASN A 107 17.65 24.22 -18.14
C ASN A 107 18.24 23.60 -19.43
N LEU A 108 18.94 22.47 -19.31
CA LEU A 108 19.49 21.75 -20.48
C LEU A 108 18.38 21.30 -21.43
N LEU A 109 17.28 20.78 -20.86
CA LEU A 109 16.14 20.33 -21.64
C LEU A 109 15.36 21.49 -22.28
N GLU A 110 15.26 22.64 -21.60
CA GLU A 110 14.67 23.87 -22.15
C GLU A 110 15.49 24.42 -23.33
N GLN A 111 16.82 24.33 -23.27
CA GLN A 111 17.70 24.71 -24.38
C GLN A 111 17.59 23.75 -25.56
N LEU A 112 17.47 22.44 -25.31
CA LEU A 112 17.34 21.42 -26.33
C LEU A 112 15.94 21.41 -26.99
N TYR A 113 14.91 21.81 -26.24
CA TYR A 113 13.50 21.70 -26.62
C TYR A 113 13.17 22.18 -28.05
N PRO A 114 13.66 23.34 -28.54
CA PRO A 114 13.36 23.82 -29.89
C PRO A 114 13.93 22.94 -31.02
N GLU A 115 14.95 22.14 -30.72
CA GLU A 115 15.62 21.25 -31.69
C GLU A 115 14.95 19.86 -31.78
N LEU A 116 14.01 19.56 -30.87
CA LEU A 116 13.36 18.27 -30.79
C LEU A 116 12.24 18.11 -31.81
N ASP A 117 11.99 16.87 -32.24
CA ASP A 117 10.80 16.51 -33.01
C ASP A 117 9.50 16.69 -32.19
N GLU A 118 8.34 16.69 -32.85
CA GLU A 118 7.04 16.93 -32.20
C GLU A 118 6.73 15.96 -31.06
N ASP A 119 7.05 14.67 -31.20
CA ASP A 119 6.80 13.67 -30.14
C ASP A 119 7.70 13.94 -28.93
N SER A 120 8.96 14.28 -29.17
CA SER A 120 9.95 14.59 -28.15
C SER A 120 9.65 15.93 -27.45
N GLN A 121 9.12 16.93 -28.16
CA GLN A 121 8.59 18.16 -27.56
C GLN A 121 7.37 17.88 -26.69
N ASN A 122 6.40 17.11 -27.17
CA ASN A 122 5.21 16.75 -26.40
C ASN A 122 5.58 15.97 -25.13
N TRP A 123 6.51 15.02 -25.22
CA TRP A 123 7.07 14.32 -24.07
C TRP A 123 7.72 15.30 -23.06
N THR A 124 8.51 16.25 -23.54
CA THR A 124 9.16 17.25 -22.71
C THR A 124 8.15 18.14 -21.98
N ARG A 125 7.07 18.58 -22.65
CA ARG A 125 5.98 19.33 -22.02
C ARG A 125 5.33 18.56 -20.88
N GLN A 126 5.12 17.24 -21.06
CA GLN A 126 4.55 16.39 -20.00
C GLN A 126 5.50 16.25 -18.81
N LEU A 127 6.81 16.18 -19.05
CA LEU A 127 7.80 16.15 -17.98
C LEU A 127 7.86 17.48 -17.21
N PHE A 128 7.88 18.62 -17.90
CA PHE A 128 7.79 19.94 -17.25
C PHE A 128 6.51 20.08 -16.43
N LYS A 129 5.37 19.66 -16.99
CA LYS A 129 4.08 19.64 -16.29
C LYS A 129 4.14 18.78 -15.02
N TYR A 130 4.77 17.61 -15.07
CA TYR A 130 4.98 16.77 -13.91
C TYR A 130 5.81 17.49 -12.83
N TRP A 131 6.94 18.08 -13.21
CA TRP A 131 7.80 18.83 -12.29
C TRP A 131 7.09 20.03 -11.68
N ASP A 132 6.44 20.86 -12.49
CA ASP A 132 5.70 22.03 -12.03
C ASP A 132 4.63 21.64 -11.00
N ASN A 133 3.87 20.57 -11.25
CA ASN A 133 2.85 20.08 -10.31
C ASN A 133 3.41 19.32 -9.10
N SER A 134 4.70 18.96 -9.10
CA SER A 134 5.35 18.36 -7.94
C SER A 134 5.81 19.41 -6.92
N HIS A 135 5.89 20.67 -7.32
CA HIS A 135 6.31 21.75 -6.43
C HIS A 135 5.19 22.13 -5.45
N ALA A 136 5.57 22.38 -4.19
CA ALA A 136 4.62 22.84 -3.18
C ALA A 136 3.89 24.15 -3.59
N SER A 137 4.53 25.01 -4.40
CA SER A 137 3.94 26.24 -4.93
C SER A 137 2.77 26.01 -5.88
N ALA A 138 2.70 24.88 -6.59
CA ALA A 138 1.62 24.61 -7.53
C ALA A 138 0.25 24.50 -6.85
N SER A 139 0.22 24.02 -5.60
CA SER A 139 -0.99 23.99 -4.78
C SER A 139 -1.61 25.36 -4.48
N LYS A 140 -0.88 26.46 -4.76
CA LYS A 140 -1.32 27.84 -4.52
C LYS A 140 -2.13 28.44 -5.68
N ILE A 141 -2.27 27.74 -6.80
CA ILE A 141 -3.10 28.21 -7.92
C ILE A 141 -4.54 28.41 -7.43
N LYS A 142 -5.08 29.61 -7.63
CA LYS A 142 -6.45 29.97 -7.27
C LYS A 142 -7.04 30.86 -8.35
N PHE A 143 -8.32 30.64 -8.66
CA PHE A 143 -9.08 31.49 -9.56
C PHE A 143 -10.06 32.34 -8.75
N ARG A 144 -10.18 33.62 -9.11
CA ARG A 144 -11.04 34.59 -8.41
C ARG A 144 -12.52 34.46 -8.77
N ASN A 145 -12.81 34.00 -9.99
CA ASN A 145 -14.15 33.91 -10.55
C ASN A 145 -14.15 33.00 -11.79
N LYS A 146 -15.36 32.72 -12.30
CA LYS A 146 -15.59 31.91 -13.51
C LYS A 146 -14.85 32.47 -14.74
N GLN A 147 -14.81 33.79 -14.91
CA GLN A 147 -14.11 34.40 -16.06
C GLN A 147 -12.61 34.09 -16.05
N ALA A 148 -11.96 34.16 -14.89
CA ALA A 148 -10.55 33.81 -14.76
C ALA A 148 -10.28 32.32 -15.10
N VAL A 149 -11.23 31.43 -14.80
CA VAL A 149 -11.17 30.01 -15.21
C VAL A 149 -11.26 29.90 -16.73
N ILE A 150 -12.24 30.57 -17.35
CA ILE A 150 -12.44 30.58 -18.80
C ILE A 150 -11.19 31.06 -19.53
N ASP A 151 -10.64 32.20 -19.10
CA ASP A 151 -9.46 32.81 -19.70
C ASP A 151 -8.23 31.88 -19.59
N TYR A 152 -8.05 31.25 -18.43
CA TYR A 152 -6.96 30.31 -18.19
C TYR A 152 -7.08 29.07 -19.09
N CYS A 153 -8.25 28.41 -19.10
CA CYS A 153 -8.46 27.24 -19.94
C CYS A 153 -8.31 27.57 -21.43
N SER A 154 -8.81 28.72 -21.88
CA SER A 154 -8.66 29.17 -23.26
C SER A 154 -7.19 29.39 -23.65
N LYS A 155 -6.39 29.94 -22.74
CA LYS A 155 -4.96 30.21 -22.97
C LYS A 155 -4.11 28.94 -22.95
N HIS A 156 -4.46 27.97 -22.11
CA HIS A 156 -3.60 26.82 -21.80
C HIS A 156 -4.04 25.50 -22.43
N ILE A 157 -5.18 25.45 -23.14
CA ILE A 157 -5.60 24.24 -23.84
C ILE A 157 -4.73 23.98 -25.08
N GLU A 158 -4.12 22.81 -25.15
CA GLU A 158 -3.23 22.42 -26.25
C GLU A 158 -3.89 21.38 -27.17
N LEU A 159 -3.68 21.52 -28.48
CA LEU A 159 -4.30 20.63 -29.48
C LEU A 159 -3.97 19.15 -29.25
N TYR A 160 -2.69 18.81 -29.01
CA TYR A 160 -2.28 17.42 -28.81
C TYR A 160 -2.92 16.78 -27.56
N CYS A 161 -3.19 17.56 -26.51
CA CYS A 161 -3.96 17.10 -25.35
C CYS A 161 -5.40 16.79 -25.77
N THR A 162 -6.04 17.69 -26.53
CA THR A 162 -7.43 17.50 -26.94
C THR A 162 -7.64 16.31 -27.90
N GLN A 163 -6.60 15.89 -28.63
CA GLN A 163 -6.64 14.66 -29.42
C GLN A 163 -6.82 13.41 -28.55
N GLN A 164 -6.34 13.42 -27.28
CA GLN A 164 -6.49 12.29 -26.36
C GLN A 164 -7.94 12.06 -25.90
N ILE A 165 -8.82 13.04 -26.10
CA ILE A 165 -10.25 12.97 -25.76
C ILE A 165 -11.15 12.88 -27.00
N ALA A 166 -10.60 12.72 -28.20
CA ALA A 166 -11.37 12.69 -29.46
C ALA A 166 -12.34 11.50 -29.55
N TRP A 167 -12.08 10.43 -28.80
CA TRP A 167 -12.92 9.23 -28.71
C TRP A 167 -14.10 9.37 -27.75
N LEU A 168 -14.15 10.44 -26.94
CA LEU A 168 -15.25 10.63 -25.99
C LEU A 168 -16.53 11.05 -26.73
N PRO A 169 -17.70 10.54 -26.30
CA PRO A 169 -18.97 11.02 -26.84
C PRO A 169 -19.17 12.50 -26.49
N GLN A 170 -19.83 13.27 -27.38
CA GLN A 170 -20.03 14.70 -27.16
C GLN A 170 -20.99 15.02 -25.99
N LYS A 171 -21.86 14.08 -25.61
CA LYS A 171 -22.63 14.10 -24.36
C LYS A 171 -22.05 12.97 -23.51
N PRO A 172 -21.71 13.21 -22.23
CA PRO A 172 -22.53 13.96 -21.26
C PRO A 172 -21.97 15.31 -20.81
N TYR A 173 -20.71 15.62 -21.10
CA TYR A 173 -20.01 16.77 -20.50
C TYR A 173 -20.24 18.11 -21.23
N THR A 174 -21.37 18.30 -21.91
CA THR A 174 -21.62 19.53 -22.71
C THR A 174 -22.74 20.41 -22.17
N ARG A 175 -23.44 19.99 -21.12
CA ARG A 175 -24.49 20.73 -20.43
C ARG A 175 -24.33 20.57 -18.93
N ILE A 176 -23.25 21.15 -18.40
CA ILE A 176 -22.95 21.17 -16.98
C ILE A 176 -22.97 22.61 -16.51
N HIS A 177 -23.70 22.90 -15.45
CA HIS A 177 -23.80 24.23 -14.87
C HIS A 177 -22.56 24.60 -14.06
N TRP A 178 -22.36 25.90 -13.84
CA TRP A 178 -21.44 26.34 -12.80
C TRP A 178 -21.99 25.99 -11.42
N ALA A 179 -21.10 25.82 -10.44
CA ALA A 179 -21.48 25.57 -9.07
C ALA A 179 -22.32 26.72 -8.51
N ASN A 180 -23.44 26.39 -7.88
CA ASN A 180 -24.42 27.32 -7.32
C ASN A 180 -25.06 28.27 -8.36
N GLU A 181 -25.05 27.91 -9.64
CA GLU A 181 -25.73 28.68 -10.67
C GLU A 181 -27.25 28.64 -10.50
N THR A 182 -27.89 29.80 -10.66
CA THR A 182 -29.34 29.95 -10.62
C THR A 182 -29.95 30.10 -12.01
N ASP A 183 -29.18 30.55 -12.99
CA ASP A 183 -29.58 30.58 -14.39
C ASP A 183 -29.47 29.19 -15.03
N VAL A 184 -30.63 28.62 -15.37
CA VAL A 184 -30.77 27.28 -15.97
C VAL A 184 -30.15 27.17 -17.37
N ASP A 185 -29.81 28.29 -18.01
CA ASP A 185 -29.18 28.32 -19.32
C ASP A 185 -27.68 28.70 -19.26
N GLU A 186 -27.14 29.02 -18.08
CA GLU A 186 -25.73 29.34 -17.90
C GLU A 186 -24.89 28.07 -17.63
N PHE A 187 -24.35 27.50 -18.71
CA PHE A 187 -23.46 26.34 -18.66
C PHE A 187 -21.97 26.71 -18.65
N VAL A 188 -21.16 25.82 -18.08
CA VAL A 188 -19.70 25.85 -18.21
C VAL A 188 -19.30 25.73 -19.68
N PRO A 189 -18.48 26.67 -20.23
CA PRO A 189 -18.02 26.58 -21.61
C PRO A 189 -17.27 25.27 -21.89
N ARG A 190 -17.55 24.66 -23.05
CA ARG A 190 -17.02 23.34 -23.42
C ARG A 190 -15.50 23.24 -23.33
N HIS A 191 -14.76 24.30 -23.64
CA HIS A 191 -13.29 24.26 -23.61
C HIS A 191 -12.75 24.12 -22.18
N VAL A 192 -13.47 24.58 -21.14
CA VAL A 192 -13.09 24.40 -19.74
C VAL A 192 -13.17 22.91 -19.35
N LEU A 193 -14.29 22.26 -19.66
CA LEU A 193 -14.50 20.83 -19.40
C LEU A 193 -13.52 19.97 -20.20
N ARG A 194 -13.31 20.32 -21.48
CA ARG A 194 -12.33 19.66 -22.34
C ARG A 194 -10.91 19.82 -21.81
N TYR A 195 -10.53 21.00 -21.31
CA TYR A 195 -9.23 21.23 -20.70
C TYR A 195 -9.01 20.26 -19.54
N VAL A 196 -9.93 20.18 -18.57
CA VAL A 196 -9.82 19.26 -17.44
C VAL A 196 -9.65 17.81 -17.89
N LEU A 197 -10.46 17.34 -18.85
CA LEU A 197 -10.37 15.96 -19.35
C LEU A 197 -9.07 15.70 -20.12
N SER A 198 -8.71 16.59 -21.05
CA SER A 198 -7.58 16.42 -21.95
C SER A 198 -6.25 16.47 -21.22
N GLU A 199 -6.14 17.35 -20.22
CA GLU A 199 -4.94 17.49 -19.40
C GLU A 199 -4.64 16.18 -18.65
N HIS A 200 -5.64 15.55 -18.04
CA HIS A 200 -5.46 14.28 -17.36
C HIS A 200 -5.17 13.13 -18.33
N MET A 201 -5.84 13.09 -19.49
CA MET A 201 -5.67 11.98 -20.44
C MET A 201 -4.34 12.04 -21.21
N ALA A 202 -3.72 13.21 -21.28
CA ALA A 202 -2.40 13.39 -21.88
C ALA A 202 -1.23 13.03 -20.95
N LEU A 203 -1.48 12.83 -19.65
CA LEU A 203 -0.42 12.58 -18.68
C LEU A 203 0.36 11.29 -18.98
N THR A 204 1.68 11.40 -18.98
CA THR A 204 2.60 10.25 -18.99
C THR A 204 2.91 9.80 -17.57
N GLN A 205 3.08 10.77 -16.66
CA GLN A 205 3.32 10.56 -15.24
C GLN A 205 2.07 10.88 -14.44
N ILE A 206 1.69 9.94 -13.57
CA ILE A 206 0.54 10.11 -12.69
C ILE A 206 0.92 11.12 -11.62
N THR A 207 0.37 12.32 -11.73
CA THR A 207 0.47 13.43 -10.78
C THR A 207 -0.89 14.09 -10.63
N ARG A 208 -1.05 14.87 -9.56
CA ARG A 208 -2.24 15.67 -9.33
C ARG A 208 -2.09 17.01 -10.05
N LEU A 209 -3.10 17.44 -10.79
CA LEU A 209 -3.05 18.67 -11.58
C LEU A 209 -3.68 19.82 -10.79
N HIS A 210 -2.84 20.65 -10.16
CA HIS A 210 -3.32 21.69 -9.25
C HIS A 210 -4.18 22.76 -9.93
N ALA A 211 -3.91 23.06 -11.21
CA ALA A 211 -4.78 23.94 -11.98
C ALA A 211 -6.18 23.34 -12.15
N CYS A 212 -6.28 22.05 -12.46
CA CYS A 212 -7.57 21.37 -12.55
C CYS A 212 -8.29 21.31 -11.20
N ASP A 213 -7.55 21.04 -10.11
CA ASP A 213 -8.10 21.06 -8.75
C ASP A 213 -8.66 22.43 -8.34
N ALA A 214 -8.09 23.53 -8.88
CA ALA A 214 -8.59 24.88 -8.65
C ALA A 214 -9.76 25.25 -9.58
N ILE A 215 -9.92 24.57 -10.72
CA ILE A 215 -11.00 24.79 -11.71
C ILE A 215 -12.26 24.01 -11.31
N VAL A 216 -12.12 22.72 -10.97
CA VAL A 216 -13.25 21.81 -10.73
C VAL A 216 -14.26 22.32 -9.69
N PRO A 217 -13.86 23.00 -8.60
CA PRO A 217 -14.81 23.58 -7.64
C PRO A 217 -15.76 24.66 -8.22
N PHE A 218 -15.47 25.21 -9.40
CA PHE A 218 -16.39 26.11 -10.10
C PHE A 218 -17.49 25.37 -10.86
N ILE A 219 -17.34 24.08 -11.12
CA ILE A 219 -18.28 23.25 -11.88
C ILE A 219 -19.28 22.63 -10.89
N ASP A 220 -20.57 22.50 -11.28
CA ASP A 220 -21.52 21.77 -10.44
C ASP A 220 -21.03 20.33 -10.17
N GLU A 221 -20.87 20.02 -8.88
CA GLU A 221 -20.24 18.78 -8.45
C GLU A 221 -21.04 17.54 -8.86
N LYS A 222 -22.37 17.58 -8.72
CA LYS A 222 -23.24 16.42 -8.97
C LYS A 222 -23.33 16.12 -10.46
N GLU A 223 -23.49 17.16 -11.27
CA GLU A 223 -23.50 17.03 -12.72
C GLU A 223 -22.14 16.58 -13.27
N TRP A 224 -21.04 17.09 -12.69
CA TRP A 224 -19.68 16.64 -13.06
C TRP A 224 -19.45 15.16 -12.72
N GLN A 225 -19.83 14.73 -11.52
CA GLN A 225 -19.73 13.33 -11.09
C GLN A 225 -20.59 12.40 -11.96
N ALA A 226 -21.80 12.83 -12.32
CA ALA A 226 -22.69 12.09 -13.23
C ALA A 226 -22.07 11.97 -14.64
N ALA A 227 -21.52 13.06 -15.18
CA ALA A 227 -20.85 13.03 -16.47
C ALA A 227 -19.62 12.10 -16.46
N LEU A 228 -18.82 12.12 -15.40
CA LEU A 228 -17.69 11.19 -15.23
C LEU A 228 -18.16 9.73 -15.16
N GLU A 229 -19.29 9.44 -14.51
CA GLU A 229 -19.88 8.10 -14.48
C GLU A 229 -20.26 7.61 -15.88
N GLU A 230 -20.97 8.45 -16.65
CA GLU A 230 -21.39 8.08 -17.99
C GLU A 230 -20.19 7.87 -18.92
N LEU A 231 -19.16 8.73 -18.86
CA LEU A 231 -17.92 8.55 -19.62
C LEU A 231 -17.19 7.27 -19.22
N PHE A 232 -17.14 6.97 -17.92
CA PHE A 232 -16.53 5.76 -17.41
C PHE A 232 -17.27 4.51 -17.89
N ARG A 233 -18.60 4.49 -17.82
CA ARG A 233 -19.44 3.40 -18.32
C ARG A 233 -19.31 3.22 -19.83
N TYR A 234 -19.22 4.31 -20.59
CA TYR A 234 -18.96 4.27 -22.02
C TYR A 234 -17.63 3.55 -22.31
N TRP A 235 -16.55 3.94 -21.63
CA TRP A 235 -15.25 3.28 -21.75
C TRP A 235 -15.28 1.80 -21.32
N LEU A 236 -16.00 1.46 -20.24
CA LEU A 236 -16.16 0.07 -19.81
C LEU A 236 -16.91 -0.78 -20.84
N ALA A 237 -17.98 -0.24 -21.44
CA ALA A 237 -18.75 -0.91 -22.49
C ALA A 237 -17.90 -1.13 -23.75
N ASP A 238 -16.97 -0.21 -24.04
CA ASP A 238 -15.95 -0.34 -25.08
C ASP A 238 -14.73 -1.16 -24.59
N SER A 239 -15.00 -2.28 -23.91
CA SER A 239 -14.00 -3.25 -23.43
C SER A 239 -12.93 -2.69 -22.49
N ALA A 240 -13.05 -1.47 -21.98
CA ALA A 240 -12.05 -0.77 -21.17
C ALA A 240 -10.64 -0.81 -21.80
N GLU A 241 -10.52 -0.28 -23.04
CA GLU A 241 -9.26 -0.26 -23.80
C GLU A 241 -8.10 0.35 -22.99
N ALA A 242 -6.94 -0.33 -23.00
CA ALA A 242 -5.81 0.03 -22.15
C ALA A 242 -5.12 1.36 -22.53
N ASN A 243 -5.19 1.78 -23.79
CA ASN A 243 -4.68 3.08 -24.27
C ASN A 243 -5.51 4.27 -23.74
N ARG A 244 -6.79 4.06 -23.42
CA ARG A 244 -7.73 5.07 -22.89
C ARG A 244 -7.88 5.06 -21.37
N ARG A 245 -7.08 4.23 -20.68
CA ARG A 245 -7.10 4.05 -19.21
C ARG A 245 -6.95 5.34 -18.40
N MET A 246 -6.40 6.40 -19.01
CA MET A 246 -6.16 7.68 -18.33
C MET A 246 -7.46 8.42 -17.97
N LEU A 247 -8.63 8.00 -18.51
CA LEU A 247 -9.94 8.43 -17.99
C LEU A 247 -10.11 8.11 -16.50
N LEU A 248 -9.41 7.11 -15.96
CA LEU A 248 -9.43 6.80 -14.54
C LEU A 248 -8.93 7.97 -13.67
N LEU A 249 -8.04 8.85 -14.17
CA LEU A 249 -7.52 9.97 -13.38
C LEU A 249 -8.63 10.94 -12.93
N PRO A 250 -9.37 11.61 -13.84
CA PRO A 250 -10.42 12.52 -13.42
C PRO A 250 -11.55 11.77 -12.69
N TYR A 251 -11.83 10.52 -13.07
CA TYR A 251 -12.82 9.69 -12.36
C TYR A 251 -12.43 9.45 -10.89
N CYS A 252 -11.16 9.10 -10.62
CA CYS A 252 -10.71 8.83 -9.26
C CYS A 252 -10.55 10.13 -8.45
N PHE A 253 -10.03 11.20 -9.05
CA PHE A 253 -9.80 12.46 -8.33
C PHE A 253 -11.10 13.19 -8.01
N TYR A 254 -12.05 13.25 -8.95
CA TYR A 254 -13.25 14.08 -8.83
C TYR A 254 -14.56 13.27 -8.66
N GLY A 255 -14.50 11.94 -8.81
CA GLY A 255 -15.65 11.08 -8.55
C GLY A 255 -16.01 10.98 -7.06
N ALA A 256 -17.30 10.73 -6.82
CA ALA A 256 -17.90 10.53 -5.50
C ALA A 256 -17.44 9.22 -4.83
N GLU A 257 -17.66 9.10 -3.52
CA GLU A 257 -17.32 7.89 -2.77
C GLU A 257 -18.01 6.63 -3.30
N TRP A 258 -19.26 6.72 -3.75
CA TRP A 258 -19.97 5.58 -4.34
C TRP A 258 -19.35 5.14 -5.67
N GLN A 259 -18.83 6.07 -6.47
CA GLN A 259 -18.12 5.79 -7.73
C GLN A 259 -16.82 5.04 -7.45
N ILE A 260 -16.08 5.45 -6.42
CA ILE A 260 -14.87 4.74 -5.99
C ILE A 260 -15.19 3.33 -5.49
N ALA A 261 -16.26 3.16 -4.70
CA ALA A 261 -16.67 1.84 -4.21
C ALA A 261 -16.95 0.85 -5.35
N GLN A 262 -17.49 1.32 -6.48
CA GLN A 262 -17.75 0.50 -7.67
C GLN A 262 -16.47 -0.03 -8.34
N LEU A 263 -15.29 0.56 -8.07
CA LEU A 263 -14.04 0.05 -8.62
C LEU A 263 -13.64 -1.30 -8.01
N ALA A 264 -14.05 -1.62 -6.78
CA ALA A 264 -13.67 -2.87 -6.11
C ALA A 264 -13.98 -4.15 -6.93
N PRO A 265 -15.21 -4.38 -7.43
CA PRO A 265 -15.50 -5.53 -8.30
C PRO A 265 -14.77 -5.47 -9.64
N LEU A 266 -14.51 -4.29 -10.20
CA LEU A 266 -13.81 -4.11 -11.48
C LEU A 266 -12.32 -4.44 -11.37
N ILE A 267 -11.65 -4.00 -10.30
CA ILE A 267 -10.26 -4.35 -10.03
C ILE A 267 -10.12 -5.88 -9.94
N LYS A 268 -11.08 -6.54 -9.28
CA LYS A 268 -11.10 -8.01 -9.19
C LYS A 268 -11.27 -8.67 -10.57
N SER A 269 -12.16 -8.16 -11.41
CA SER A 269 -12.36 -8.72 -12.76
C SER A 269 -11.13 -8.47 -13.65
N TRP A 270 -10.54 -7.28 -13.61
CA TRP A 270 -9.32 -6.94 -14.34
C TRP A 270 -8.12 -7.76 -13.90
N SER A 271 -7.98 -8.03 -12.60
CA SER A 271 -6.94 -8.92 -12.08
C SER A 271 -7.07 -10.33 -12.63
N LYS A 272 -8.28 -10.90 -12.66
CA LYS A 272 -8.54 -12.23 -13.25
C LYS A 272 -8.27 -12.26 -14.75
N ALA A 273 -8.60 -11.18 -15.44
CA ALA A 273 -8.30 -10.99 -16.87
C ALA A 273 -6.84 -10.61 -17.15
N SER A 274 -5.94 -10.68 -16.17
CA SER A 274 -4.51 -10.34 -16.29
C SER A 274 -4.24 -8.93 -16.84
N ARG A 275 -5.16 -7.97 -16.61
CA ARG A 275 -5.02 -6.57 -17.04
C ARG A 275 -4.16 -5.77 -16.05
N LYS A 276 -2.88 -6.17 -15.91
CA LYS A 276 -1.94 -5.68 -14.90
C LYS A 276 -1.82 -4.15 -14.86
N GLN A 277 -1.79 -3.50 -16.02
CA GLN A 277 -1.65 -2.05 -16.13
C GLN A 277 -2.86 -1.29 -15.56
N LEU A 278 -4.09 -1.79 -15.78
CA LEU A 278 -5.31 -1.16 -15.24
C LEU A 278 -5.35 -1.29 -13.72
N VAL A 279 -5.06 -2.48 -13.20
CA VAL A 279 -5.02 -2.72 -11.75
C VAL A 279 -3.96 -1.83 -11.09
N GLY A 280 -2.73 -1.83 -11.61
CA GLY A 280 -1.64 -1.02 -11.06
C GLY A 280 -1.92 0.49 -11.10
N LEU A 281 -2.47 0.99 -12.22
CA LEU A 281 -2.89 2.39 -12.33
C LEU A 281 -3.97 2.72 -11.29
N THR A 282 -5.02 1.89 -11.21
CA THR A 282 -6.13 2.12 -10.28
C THR A 282 -5.65 2.14 -8.83
N MET A 283 -4.80 1.20 -8.41
CA MET A 283 -4.22 1.20 -7.06
C MET A 283 -3.47 2.50 -6.75
N LYS A 284 -2.62 2.96 -7.67
CA LYS A 284 -1.89 4.22 -7.50
C LYS A 284 -2.85 5.42 -7.38
N LEU A 285 -3.91 5.46 -8.18
CA LEU A 285 -4.91 6.54 -8.12
C LEU A 285 -5.73 6.52 -6.82
N LEU A 286 -6.13 5.33 -6.34
CA LEU A 286 -6.79 5.18 -5.04
C LEU A 286 -5.87 5.67 -3.91
N GLY A 287 -4.59 5.33 -3.98
CA GLY A 287 -3.59 5.82 -3.04
C GLY A 287 -3.54 7.34 -3.04
N LEU A 288 -3.42 7.96 -4.22
CA LEU A 288 -3.40 9.41 -4.37
C LEU A 288 -4.68 10.09 -3.88
N LYS A 289 -5.86 9.54 -4.17
CA LYS A 289 -7.16 10.04 -3.69
C LYS A 289 -7.26 9.97 -2.16
N ALA A 290 -6.86 8.84 -1.57
CA ALA A 290 -6.86 8.60 -0.12
C ALA A 290 -8.19 8.93 0.59
N SER A 291 -9.32 8.75 -0.10
CA SER A 291 -10.65 8.88 0.49
C SER A 291 -11.08 7.59 1.19
N PRO A 292 -12.14 7.60 2.03
CA PRO A 292 -12.54 6.43 2.82
C PRO A 292 -12.67 5.13 2.00
N ASN A 293 -13.45 5.12 0.92
CA ASN A 293 -13.60 3.92 0.08
C ASN A 293 -12.33 3.55 -0.68
N ALA A 294 -11.52 4.54 -1.08
CA ALA A 294 -10.24 4.25 -1.73
C ALA A 294 -9.29 3.51 -0.79
N LEU A 295 -9.18 3.98 0.47
CA LEU A 295 -8.35 3.35 1.49
C LEU A 295 -8.88 1.98 1.90
N ILE A 296 -10.20 1.81 2.02
CA ILE A 296 -10.83 0.51 2.29
C ILE A 296 -10.49 -0.50 1.19
N ILE A 297 -10.58 -0.11 -0.09
CA ILE A 297 -10.24 -1.00 -1.21
C ILE A 297 -8.77 -1.41 -1.17
N LEU A 298 -7.86 -0.45 -0.97
CA LEU A 298 -6.43 -0.73 -0.85
C LEU A 298 -6.15 -1.68 0.31
N ASN A 299 -6.77 -1.42 1.46
CA ASN A 299 -6.61 -2.21 2.66
C ASN A 299 -7.06 -3.66 2.50
N ASP A 300 -8.22 -3.87 1.89
CA ASP A 300 -8.71 -5.22 1.55
C ASP A 300 -7.74 -5.94 0.60
N TRP A 301 -7.19 -5.22 -0.39
CA TRP A 301 -6.29 -5.80 -1.38
C TRP A 301 -4.89 -6.12 -0.87
N MET A 302 -4.40 -5.43 0.16
CA MET A 302 -3.15 -5.84 0.83
C MET A 302 -3.24 -7.29 1.33
N GLU A 303 -4.42 -7.70 1.80
CA GLU A 303 -4.63 -9.02 2.39
C GLU A 303 -5.13 -10.07 1.40
N THR A 304 -6.07 -9.69 0.53
CA THR A 304 -6.88 -10.65 -0.23
C THR A 304 -6.48 -10.80 -1.69
N ALA A 305 -5.56 -9.99 -2.21
CA ALA A 305 -5.24 -10.02 -3.64
C ALA A 305 -4.60 -11.36 -4.07
N PRO A 306 -4.94 -11.88 -5.26
CA PRO A 306 -4.59 -13.24 -5.68
C PRO A 306 -3.10 -13.43 -6.05
N TYR A 307 -2.37 -12.35 -6.33
CA TYR A 307 -0.96 -12.39 -6.71
C TYR A 307 -0.15 -11.38 -5.89
N GLY A 308 1.07 -11.75 -5.50
CA GLY A 308 1.94 -10.92 -4.66
C GLY A 308 2.22 -9.52 -5.23
N MET A 309 2.31 -9.38 -6.56
CA MET A 309 2.51 -8.07 -7.19
C MET A 309 1.35 -7.08 -6.93
N TYR A 310 0.11 -7.57 -6.81
CA TYR A 310 -1.05 -6.72 -6.55
C TYR A 310 -1.15 -6.34 -5.08
N LYS A 311 -0.82 -7.27 -4.17
CA LYS A 311 -0.65 -6.95 -2.74
C LYS A 311 0.38 -5.84 -2.54
N ARG A 312 1.54 -5.96 -3.21
CA ARG A 312 2.59 -4.94 -3.22
C ARG A 312 2.10 -3.60 -3.74
N ALA A 313 1.41 -3.58 -4.89
CA ALA A 313 0.89 -2.33 -5.45
C ALA A 313 -0.11 -1.64 -4.51
N ALA A 314 -1.00 -2.40 -3.87
CA ALA A 314 -1.95 -1.88 -2.89
C ALA A 314 -1.22 -1.34 -1.64
N TRP A 315 -0.25 -2.09 -1.13
CA TRP A 315 0.57 -1.68 0.03
C TRP A 315 1.36 -0.40 -0.25
N VAL A 316 2.04 -0.29 -1.40
CA VAL A 316 2.78 0.92 -1.78
C VAL A 316 1.83 2.11 -1.85
N ALA A 317 0.67 1.97 -2.49
CA ALA A 317 -0.32 3.04 -2.59
C ALA A 317 -0.87 3.45 -1.21
N PHE A 318 -1.11 2.48 -0.32
CA PHE A 318 -1.60 2.71 1.03
C PHE A 318 -0.55 3.41 1.91
N ARG A 319 0.71 2.95 1.87
CA ARG A 319 1.85 3.57 2.58
C ARG A 319 2.04 5.02 2.16
N GLN A 320 1.96 5.32 0.87
CA GLN A 320 2.07 6.70 0.38
C GLN A 320 0.90 7.59 0.84
N ALA A 321 -0.28 7.02 1.11
CA ALA A 321 -1.37 7.74 1.76
C ALA A 321 -1.10 7.98 3.26
N ALA A 322 -0.57 6.99 3.96
CA ALA A 322 -0.20 7.09 5.37
C ALA A 322 0.89 8.16 5.62
N ILE A 323 1.99 8.12 4.84
CA ILE A 323 3.09 9.10 4.91
C ILE A 323 2.56 10.52 4.71
N ARG A 324 1.70 10.76 3.71
CA ARG A 324 1.11 12.10 3.47
C ARG A 324 0.18 12.57 4.59
N LYS A 325 -0.36 11.65 5.40
CA LYS A 325 -1.18 11.94 6.57
C LYS A 325 -0.36 12.03 7.87
N GLY A 326 0.94 11.75 7.82
CA GLY A 326 1.80 11.69 9.01
C GLY A 326 1.44 10.53 9.95
N LEU A 327 0.91 9.43 9.39
CA LEU A 327 0.50 8.24 10.13
C LEU A 327 1.36 7.05 9.72
N SER A 328 1.48 6.08 10.63
CA SER A 328 1.93 4.73 10.30
C SER A 328 0.90 4.02 9.40
N ILE A 329 1.31 2.94 8.74
CA ILE A 329 0.40 2.11 7.94
C ILE A 329 -0.69 1.55 8.85
N GLU A 330 -0.29 1.06 10.02
CA GLU A 330 -1.16 0.40 10.98
C GLU A 330 -2.14 1.40 11.60
N GLU A 331 -1.70 2.62 11.95
CA GLU A 331 -2.58 3.69 12.44
C GLU A 331 -3.64 4.07 11.41
N LEU A 332 -3.24 4.28 10.15
CA LEU A 332 -4.21 4.55 9.08
C LEU A 332 -5.17 3.37 8.90
N ALA A 333 -4.66 2.14 9.02
CA ALA A 333 -5.45 0.94 8.80
C ALA A 333 -6.47 0.67 9.91
N ASP A 334 -6.22 1.18 11.13
CA ASP A 334 -7.18 1.15 12.25
C ASP A 334 -8.29 2.20 12.06
N GLN A 335 -7.95 3.39 11.56
CA GLN A 335 -8.90 4.49 11.36
C GLN A 335 -9.93 4.22 10.25
N ILE A 336 -9.61 3.32 9.31
CA ILE A 336 -10.48 3.02 8.15
C ILE A 336 -11.31 1.75 8.33
N ILE A 337 -11.29 1.12 9.51
CA ILE A 337 -12.11 -0.07 9.77
C ILE A 337 -13.58 0.32 9.56
N PRO A 338 -14.29 -0.30 8.59
CA PRO A 338 -15.66 0.10 8.28
C PRO A 338 -16.59 -0.23 9.43
N ASN A 339 -17.47 0.71 9.78
CA ASN A 339 -18.60 0.48 10.68
C ASN A 339 -19.82 -0.11 9.96
N PHE A 340 -19.75 -0.26 8.63
CA PHE A 340 -20.84 -0.73 7.76
C PHE A 340 -22.17 0.04 7.89
N GLY A 341 -22.09 1.31 8.31
CA GLY A 341 -23.25 2.16 8.57
C GLY A 341 -23.95 1.89 9.90
N PHE A 342 -23.38 1.06 10.77
CA PHE A 342 -23.85 0.89 12.14
C PHE A 342 -23.29 1.99 13.05
N ASN A 343 -24.11 2.44 14.00
CA ASN A 343 -23.67 3.30 15.09
C ASN A 343 -22.83 2.52 16.11
N ARG A 344 -22.37 3.19 17.19
CA ARG A 344 -21.62 2.54 18.27
C ARG A 344 -22.36 1.31 18.77
N GLN A 345 -23.66 1.39 19.07
CA GLN A 345 -24.48 0.29 19.59
C GLN A 345 -24.63 -0.90 18.63
N GLY A 346 -24.17 -0.80 17.39
CA GLY A 346 -24.33 -1.85 16.38
C GLY A 346 -25.67 -1.74 15.65
N GLU A 347 -26.35 -0.59 15.71
CA GLU A 347 -27.66 -0.37 15.11
C GLU A 347 -27.58 0.53 13.87
N LYS A 348 -28.41 0.23 12.87
CA LYS A 348 -28.58 1.01 11.63
C LYS A 348 -30.07 1.12 11.30
N MET A 349 -30.54 2.34 11.09
CA MET A 349 -31.91 2.60 10.63
C MET A 349 -31.98 2.49 9.10
N VAL A 350 -32.99 1.79 8.60
CA VAL A 350 -33.24 1.58 7.17
C VAL A 350 -34.64 2.04 6.83
N ASP A 351 -34.73 3.02 5.94
CA ASP A 351 -35.97 3.68 5.52
C ASP A 351 -36.46 3.14 4.16
N TYR A 352 -37.69 2.61 4.14
CA TYR A 352 -38.41 2.21 2.92
C TYR A 352 -39.40 3.28 2.44
N GLY A 353 -39.42 4.47 3.05
CA GLY A 353 -40.39 5.53 2.83
C GLY A 353 -41.49 5.48 3.88
N THR A 354 -42.44 4.57 3.72
CA THR A 354 -43.58 4.45 4.65
C THR A 354 -43.28 3.59 5.88
N ARG A 355 -42.25 2.73 5.81
CA ARG A 355 -41.84 1.81 6.87
C ARG A 355 -40.39 1.99 7.20
N THR A 356 -40.03 1.83 8.47
CA THR A 356 -38.64 1.90 8.93
C THR A 356 -38.25 0.63 9.68
N PHE A 357 -37.04 0.15 9.42
CA PHE A 357 -36.47 -1.03 10.05
C PHE A 357 -35.24 -0.65 10.86
N ARG A 358 -35.08 -1.25 12.04
CA ARG A 358 -33.83 -1.22 12.78
C ARG A 358 -33.06 -2.50 12.51
N VAL A 359 -31.89 -2.38 11.88
CA VAL A 359 -30.95 -3.47 11.66
C VAL A 359 -29.92 -3.44 12.77
N THR A 360 -29.73 -4.54 13.48
CA THR A 360 -28.74 -4.67 14.56
C THR A 360 -27.70 -5.73 14.20
N LEU A 361 -26.43 -5.38 14.29
CA LEU A 361 -25.30 -6.30 14.25
C LEU A 361 -25.19 -6.97 15.62
N MET A 362 -25.23 -8.30 15.65
CA MET A 362 -25.14 -9.10 16.87
C MET A 362 -23.68 -9.43 17.20
N PRO A 363 -23.34 -9.83 18.44
CA PRO A 363 -21.97 -10.22 18.83
C PRO A 363 -21.37 -11.36 17.98
N ASP A 364 -22.20 -12.29 17.50
CA ASP A 364 -21.81 -13.37 16.58
C ASP A 364 -21.64 -12.90 15.11
N PHE A 365 -21.68 -11.57 14.88
CA PHE A 365 -21.68 -10.89 13.60
C PHE A 365 -22.85 -11.26 12.67
N SER A 366 -23.92 -11.87 13.20
CA SER A 366 -25.19 -12.00 12.51
C SER A 366 -25.96 -10.68 12.54
N ILE A 367 -27.05 -10.61 11.77
CA ILE A 367 -27.91 -9.42 11.73
C ILE A 367 -29.32 -9.78 12.17
N SER A 368 -29.89 -8.91 12.99
CA SER A 368 -31.30 -8.89 13.35
C SER A 368 -31.97 -7.68 12.69
N VAL A 369 -33.21 -7.84 12.25
CA VAL A 369 -34.00 -6.77 11.64
C VAL A 369 -35.32 -6.67 12.41
N LEU A 370 -35.54 -5.55 13.07
CA LEU A 370 -36.80 -5.21 13.72
C LEU A 370 -37.62 -4.31 12.79
N ASP A 371 -38.80 -4.79 12.40
CA ASP A 371 -39.85 -3.98 11.79
C ASP A 371 -40.48 -3.12 12.90
N LEU A 372 -40.24 -1.81 12.88
CA LEU A 372 -40.68 -0.91 13.95
C LEU A 372 -42.20 -0.72 13.98
N ASP A 373 -42.87 -0.93 12.86
CA ASP A 373 -44.33 -0.78 12.79
C ASP A 373 -45.03 -2.02 13.33
N LYS A 374 -44.50 -3.21 13.01
CA LYS A 374 -45.10 -4.50 13.39
C LYS A 374 -44.50 -5.12 14.65
N GLN A 375 -43.42 -4.54 15.18
CA GLN A 375 -42.63 -5.09 16.29
C GLN A 375 -42.21 -6.54 16.04
N LYS A 376 -41.88 -6.85 14.78
CA LYS A 376 -41.52 -8.21 14.33
C LYS A 376 -40.04 -8.28 13.99
N VAL A 377 -39.37 -9.30 14.52
CA VAL A 377 -37.95 -9.58 14.26
C VAL A 377 -37.79 -10.58 13.10
N SER A 378 -36.84 -10.32 12.21
CA SER A 378 -36.41 -11.20 11.12
C SER A 378 -34.89 -11.17 10.94
N LYS A 379 -34.35 -12.12 10.16
CA LYS A 379 -32.91 -12.19 9.83
C LYS A 379 -32.51 -11.41 8.57
N SER A 380 -33.48 -10.80 7.91
CA SER A 380 -33.30 -10.07 6.66
C SER A 380 -34.38 -9.00 6.51
N LEU A 381 -34.08 -7.96 5.73
CA LEU A 381 -35.05 -6.95 5.35
C LEU A 381 -36.16 -7.61 4.50
N PRO A 382 -37.43 -7.23 4.69
CA PRO A 382 -38.54 -7.77 3.90
C PRO A 382 -38.52 -7.21 2.47
N ALA A 383 -39.28 -7.85 1.58
CA ALA A 383 -39.51 -7.32 0.23
C ALA A 383 -40.30 -6.00 0.30
N PRO A 384 -40.10 -5.07 -0.66
CA PRO A 384 -40.90 -3.86 -0.73
C PRO A 384 -42.36 -4.19 -1.02
N LEU A 385 -43.27 -3.52 -0.30
CA LEU A 385 -44.69 -3.45 -0.57
C LEU A 385 -44.98 -2.38 -1.62
N LYS A 386 -46.22 -2.36 -2.15
CA LYS A 386 -46.66 -1.32 -3.10
C LYS A 386 -46.59 0.10 -2.52
N SER A 387 -46.69 0.24 -1.20
CA SER A 387 -46.66 1.51 -0.47
C SER A 387 -45.24 2.00 -0.16
N ASP A 388 -44.21 1.19 -0.40
CA ASP A 388 -42.83 1.57 -0.13
C ASP A 388 -42.20 2.29 -1.33
N ASN A 389 -41.17 3.09 -1.06
CA ASN A 389 -40.23 3.50 -2.07
C ASN A 389 -39.38 2.30 -2.52
N ARG A 390 -39.71 1.79 -3.71
CA ARG A 390 -39.08 0.59 -4.28
C ARG A 390 -37.56 0.73 -4.45
N GLU A 391 -37.09 1.89 -4.89
CA GLU A 391 -35.66 2.13 -5.11
C GLU A 391 -34.86 2.07 -3.81
N LYS A 392 -35.30 2.81 -2.78
CA LYS A 392 -34.69 2.75 -1.44
C LYS A 392 -34.65 1.34 -0.89
N ALA A 393 -35.77 0.62 -0.99
CA ALA A 393 -35.90 -0.73 -0.48
C ALA A 393 -34.97 -1.73 -1.18
N GLU A 394 -34.93 -1.73 -2.52
CA GLU A 394 -34.05 -2.64 -3.25
C GLU A 394 -32.57 -2.31 -3.04
N ASN A 395 -32.21 -1.02 -2.95
CA ASN A 395 -30.84 -0.61 -2.61
C ASN A 395 -30.42 -1.11 -1.23
N ALA A 396 -31.28 -0.95 -0.21
CA ALA A 396 -31.00 -1.43 1.14
C ALA A 396 -30.89 -2.96 1.21
N ARG A 397 -31.76 -3.69 0.50
CA ARG A 397 -31.70 -5.16 0.38
C ARG A 397 -30.42 -5.62 -0.30
N ALA A 398 -30.01 -4.95 -1.37
CA ALA A 398 -28.76 -5.25 -2.08
C ALA A 398 -27.54 -5.00 -1.18
N GLU A 399 -27.54 -3.90 -0.42
CA GLU A 399 -26.48 -3.60 0.55
C GLU A 399 -26.38 -4.67 1.65
N GLN A 400 -27.53 -5.11 2.19
CA GLN A 400 -27.62 -6.14 3.22
C GLN A 400 -27.16 -7.51 2.72
N ALA A 401 -27.50 -7.87 1.48
CA ALA A 401 -27.13 -9.17 0.90
C ALA A 401 -25.61 -9.41 0.89
N GLY A 402 -24.81 -8.35 0.74
CA GLY A 402 -23.35 -8.40 0.80
C GLY A 402 -22.75 -8.24 2.21
N LEU A 403 -23.53 -7.80 3.19
CA LEU A 403 -23.02 -7.35 4.49
C LEU A 403 -22.30 -8.45 5.26
N LYS A 404 -22.92 -9.63 5.42
CA LYS A 404 -22.33 -10.77 6.15
C LYS A 404 -20.95 -11.14 5.59
N LYS A 405 -20.81 -11.11 4.26
CA LYS A 405 -19.53 -11.40 3.61
C LYS A 405 -18.50 -10.31 3.89
N ARG A 406 -18.87 -9.03 3.81
CA ARG A 406 -17.98 -7.91 4.09
C ARG A 406 -17.51 -7.90 5.55
N VAL A 407 -18.43 -8.12 6.50
CA VAL A 407 -18.10 -8.24 7.92
C VAL A 407 -17.14 -9.41 8.13
N LYS A 408 -17.43 -10.60 7.56
CA LYS A 408 -16.53 -11.76 7.66
C LYS A 408 -15.13 -11.52 7.07
N THR A 409 -15.05 -10.85 5.92
CA THR A 409 -13.75 -10.45 5.36
C THR A 409 -13.02 -9.53 6.32
N GLN A 410 -13.70 -8.51 6.85
CA GLN A 410 -13.09 -7.56 7.77
C GLN A 410 -12.63 -8.23 9.07
N THR A 411 -13.44 -9.08 9.69
CA THR A 411 -13.07 -9.79 10.91
C THR A 411 -11.86 -10.70 10.67
N ASN A 412 -11.78 -11.39 9.53
CA ASN A 412 -10.59 -12.17 9.18
C ASN A 412 -9.33 -11.30 9.03
N ILE A 413 -9.44 -10.10 8.46
CA ILE A 413 -8.32 -9.15 8.37
C ILE A 413 -7.89 -8.72 9.77
N GLN A 414 -8.84 -8.36 10.63
CA GLN A 414 -8.55 -7.92 12.00
C GLN A 414 -7.99 -9.05 12.85
N LYS A 415 -8.41 -10.30 12.62
CA LYS A 415 -7.85 -11.47 13.30
C LYS A 415 -6.35 -11.56 13.10
N LYS A 416 -5.90 -11.54 11.83
CA LYS A 416 -4.47 -11.57 11.51
C LYS A 416 -3.70 -10.40 12.13
N ARG A 417 -4.28 -9.20 12.10
CA ARG A 417 -3.65 -8.01 12.68
C ARG A 417 -3.51 -8.07 14.18
N LEU A 418 -4.51 -8.61 14.88
CA LEU A 418 -4.47 -8.79 16.32
C LEU A 418 -3.47 -9.90 16.69
N GLU A 419 -3.39 -10.98 15.91
CA GLU A 419 -2.34 -11.99 16.07
C GLU A 419 -0.94 -11.38 15.86
N GLN A 420 -0.75 -10.52 14.85
CA GLN A 420 0.50 -9.79 14.65
C GLN A 420 0.78 -8.80 15.80
N SER A 421 -0.23 -8.07 16.26
CA SER A 421 -0.13 -7.10 17.36
C SER A 421 0.24 -7.78 18.68
N LEU A 422 -0.27 -8.99 18.92
CA LEU A 422 0.07 -9.81 20.07
C LEU A 422 1.56 -10.20 20.05
N LYS A 423 2.06 -10.62 18.88
CA LYS A 423 3.45 -11.03 18.65
C LYS A 423 4.43 -9.87 18.78
N ASN A 424 4.12 -8.73 18.15
CA ASN A 424 5.01 -7.56 18.11
C ASN A 424 4.74 -6.52 19.20
N GLY A 425 3.86 -6.82 20.16
CA GLY A 425 3.56 -5.91 21.27
C GLY A 425 3.15 -4.50 20.84
N ARG A 426 2.48 -4.37 19.69
CA ARG A 426 1.96 -3.09 19.21
C ARG A 426 1.15 -2.41 20.32
N THR A 427 1.38 -1.12 20.49
CA THR A 427 0.70 -0.31 21.49
C THR A 427 -0.19 0.74 20.83
N TRP A 428 -1.20 1.17 21.57
CA TRP A 428 -2.10 2.28 21.22
C TRP A 428 -2.15 3.26 22.38
N PRO A 429 -2.10 4.59 22.12
CA PRO A 429 -2.59 5.57 23.07
C PRO A 429 -4.06 5.31 23.41
N LYS A 430 -4.49 5.63 24.64
CA LYS A 430 -5.87 5.45 25.12
C LYS A 430 -6.91 5.92 24.13
N GLU A 431 -6.78 7.13 23.58
CA GLU A 431 -7.76 7.72 22.66
C GLU A 431 -7.88 6.92 21.36
N ALA A 432 -6.74 6.48 20.81
CA ALA A 432 -6.71 5.66 19.61
C ALA A 432 -7.33 4.29 19.88
N TRP A 433 -7.02 3.68 21.02
CA TRP A 433 -7.60 2.40 21.42
C TRP A 433 -9.12 2.49 21.58
N LEU A 434 -9.63 3.53 22.26
CA LEU A 434 -11.08 3.75 22.40
C LEU A 434 -11.77 3.94 21.05
N ALA A 435 -11.20 4.78 20.17
CA ALA A 435 -11.74 5.01 18.84
C ALA A 435 -11.79 3.72 17.99
N THR A 436 -10.74 2.91 18.06
CA THR A 436 -10.63 1.68 17.27
C THR A 436 -11.46 0.55 17.83
N PHE A 437 -11.37 0.30 19.14
CA PHE A 437 -11.92 -0.91 19.76
C PHE A 437 -13.26 -0.70 20.45
N ILE A 438 -13.63 0.52 20.84
CA ILE A 438 -14.88 0.75 21.59
C ILE A 438 -15.93 1.47 20.74
N GLU A 439 -15.53 2.49 20.00
CA GLU A 439 -16.44 3.27 19.15
C GLU A 439 -16.84 2.54 17.87
N ASN A 440 -15.97 1.64 17.36
CA ASN A 440 -16.29 0.82 16.20
C ASN A 440 -17.16 -0.40 16.59
N PRO A 441 -18.35 -0.57 15.98
CA PRO A 441 -19.29 -1.63 16.38
C PRO A 441 -18.79 -3.04 16.14
N VAL A 442 -17.91 -3.25 15.16
CA VAL A 442 -17.33 -4.58 14.88
C VAL A 442 -16.20 -4.87 15.86
N MET A 443 -15.31 -3.91 16.06
CA MET A 443 -14.15 -4.09 16.93
C MET A 443 -14.54 -4.19 18.40
N ARG A 444 -15.64 -3.56 18.81
CA ARG A 444 -16.17 -3.67 20.18
C ARG A 444 -16.51 -5.09 20.57
N TYR A 445 -17.18 -5.85 19.69
CA TYR A 445 -17.44 -7.27 19.95
C TYR A 445 -16.17 -8.11 19.96
N ILE A 446 -15.13 -7.69 19.24
CA ILE A 446 -13.83 -8.36 19.30
C ILE A 446 -13.14 -8.04 20.63
N ALA A 447 -13.23 -6.78 21.11
CA ALA A 447 -12.53 -6.31 22.30
C ALA A 447 -13.02 -6.94 23.61
N THR A 448 -14.30 -7.33 23.69
CA THR A 448 -14.89 -7.97 24.89
C THR A 448 -14.32 -9.36 25.17
N GLY A 449 -13.88 -10.09 24.13
CA GLY A 449 -13.27 -11.40 24.23
C GLY A 449 -11.74 -11.38 24.33
N LEU A 450 -11.14 -10.23 24.61
CA LEU A 450 -9.69 -10.04 24.67
C LEU A 450 -9.27 -9.41 26.00
N ILE A 451 -8.06 -9.75 26.43
CA ILE A 451 -7.43 -9.17 27.62
C ILE A 451 -6.44 -8.08 27.20
N TRP A 452 -6.59 -6.90 27.78
CA TRP A 452 -5.80 -5.72 27.47
C TRP A 452 -4.91 -5.38 28.65
N GLY A 453 -3.80 -4.69 28.37
CA GLY A 453 -2.84 -4.32 29.39
C GLY A 453 -2.42 -2.88 29.23
N VAL A 454 -2.17 -2.21 30.36
CA VAL A 454 -1.52 -0.90 30.41
C VAL A 454 -0.02 -1.12 30.53
N TYR A 455 0.75 -0.52 29.63
CA TYR A 455 2.19 -0.69 29.54
C TYR A 455 2.92 0.61 29.86
N LYS A 456 4.07 0.48 30.52
CA LYS A 456 5.03 1.57 30.72
C LYS A 456 6.42 1.04 30.43
N GLU A 457 7.15 1.72 29.55
CA GLU A 457 8.51 1.33 29.15
C GLU A 457 8.60 -0.16 28.70
N GLY A 458 7.58 -0.62 27.96
CA GLY A 458 7.49 -1.99 27.46
C GLY A 458 7.09 -3.05 28.50
N LYS A 459 6.86 -2.68 29.76
CA LYS A 459 6.46 -3.60 30.83
C LYS A 459 4.98 -3.47 31.16
N LEU A 460 4.30 -4.61 31.31
CA LEU A 460 2.93 -4.67 31.79
C LEU A 460 2.86 -4.08 33.21
N GLN A 461 1.96 -3.12 33.41
CA GLN A 461 1.67 -2.53 34.71
C GLN A 461 0.43 -3.18 35.33
N ASP A 462 -0.65 -3.21 34.55
CA ASP A 462 -1.94 -3.78 34.94
C ASP A 462 -2.63 -4.41 33.73
N SER A 463 -3.50 -5.39 33.97
CA SER A 463 -4.33 -6.04 32.94
C SER A 463 -5.82 -5.85 33.23
N PHE A 464 -6.62 -5.77 32.17
CA PHE A 464 -8.05 -5.51 32.24
C PHE A 464 -8.82 -6.14 31.07
N ARG A 465 -10.14 -6.27 31.24
CA ARG A 465 -11.09 -6.69 30.19
C ARG A 465 -12.18 -5.65 30.02
N TYR A 466 -12.64 -5.43 28.79
CA TYR A 466 -13.79 -4.57 28.47
C TYR A 466 -15.09 -5.38 28.51
N LEU A 467 -16.13 -4.84 29.16
CA LEU A 467 -17.43 -5.48 29.34
C LEU A 467 -18.50 -4.91 28.40
N GLU A 468 -19.59 -5.65 28.23
CA GLU A 468 -20.68 -5.26 27.32
C GLU A 468 -21.41 -3.97 27.73
N ASP A 469 -21.46 -3.69 29.03
CA ASP A 469 -22.06 -2.48 29.60
C ASP A 469 -21.19 -1.22 29.44
N GLY A 470 -19.98 -1.37 28.91
CA GLY A 470 -19.04 -0.28 28.68
C GLY A 470 -18.01 -0.06 29.78
N THR A 471 -18.07 -0.84 30.87
CA THR A 471 -17.10 -0.77 31.97
C THR A 471 -15.88 -1.65 31.70
N PHE A 472 -14.86 -1.53 32.56
CA PHE A 472 -13.67 -2.38 32.53
C PHE A 472 -13.54 -3.11 33.85
N THR A 473 -12.99 -4.32 33.81
CA THR A 473 -12.80 -5.16 34.98
C THR A 473 -11.40 -5.74 35.06
N THR A 474 -10.95 -6.05 36.27
CA THR A 474 -9.69 -6.77 36.55
C THR A 474 -9.90 -8.29 36.57
N VAL A 475 -8.82 -9.05 36.75
CA VAL A 475 -8.90 -10.52 36.93
C VAL A 475 -9.77 -10.90 38.13
N ASP A 476 -9.69 -10.12 39.22
CA ASP A 476 -10.50 -10.29 40.45
C ASP A 476 -11.95 -9.77 40.33
N GLU A 477 -12.43 -9.48 39.11
CA GLU A 477 -13.76 -8.90 38.84
C GLU A 477 -14.04 -7.53 39.53
N LYS A 478 -12.99 -6.75 39.81
CA LYS A 478 -13.13 -5.38 40.34
C LYS A 478 -13.19 -4.37 39.21
N GLU A 479 -13.90 -3.27 39.43
CA GLU A 479 -13.93 -2.15 38.48
C GLU A 479 -12.51 -1.64 38.21
N PHE A 480 -12.17 -1.52 36.93
CA PHE A 480 -10.89 -1.01 36.47
C PHE A 480 -11.07 0.38 35.84
N LEU A 481 -10.33 1.37 36.35
CA LEU A 481 -10.34 2.72 35.80
C LEU A 481 -9.14 2.91 34.88
N LEU A 482 -9.41 3.12 33.59
CA LEU A 482 -8.37 3.26 32.58
C LEU A 482 -7.62 4.62 32.73
N PRO A 483 -6.30 4.61 33.03
CA PRO A 483 -5.54 5.85 33.23
C PRO A 483 -5.55 6.76 32.00
N ASP A 484 -5.51 8.09 32.17
CA ASP A 484 -5.63 9.03 31.05
C ASP A 484 -4.49 8.92 30.03
N ASN A 485 -3.26 8.72 30.49
CA ASN A 485 -2.11 8.53 29.61
C ASN A 485 -1.78 7.05 29.39
N ALA A 486 -2.79 6.18 29.43
CA ALA A 486 -2.58 4.74 29.25
C ALA A 486 -2.04 4.44 27.84
N VAL A 487 -0.96 3.66 27.81
CA VAL A 487 -0.45 3.01 26.60
C VAL A 487 -0.93 1.56 26.66
N ILE A 488 -1.81 1.20 25.74
CA ILE A 488 -2.56 -0.06 25.78
C ILE A 488 -1.99 -1.03 24.77
N SER A 489 -1.85 -2.31 25.13
CA SER A 489 -1.53 -3.39 24.19
C SER A 489 -2.35 -4.63 24.52
N LEU A 490 -2.41 -5.58 23.58
CA LEU A 490 -2.88 -6.92 23.89
C LEU A 490 -1.90 -7.57 24.87
N VAL A 491 -2.44 -8.19 25.91
CA VAL A 491 -1.63 -8.92 26.88
C VAL A 491 -1.11 -10.20 26.24
N HIS A 492 0.21 -10.40 26.30
CA HIS A 492 0.84 -11.66 25.94
C HIS A 492 1.03 -12.52 27.20
N PRO A 493 0.84 -13.85 27.15
CA PRO A 493 1.02 -14.71 28.33
C PRO A 493 2.41 -14.63 28.98
N ILE A 494 3.45 -14.27 28.20
CA ILE A 494 4.81 -14.07 28.72
C ILE A 494 4.89 -12.93 29.75
N ASP A 495 3.99 -11.95 29.68
CA ASP A 495 3.99 -10.76 30.55
C ASP A 495 3.24 -11.00 31.86
N LEU A 496 2.49 -12.11 31.97
CA LEU A 496 1.65 -12.40 33.12
C LEU A 496 2.32 -13.41 34.06
N PRO A 497 2.16 -13.25 35.38
CA PRO A 497 2.33 -14.35 36.33
C PRO A 497 1.36 -15.49 36.03
N ASP A 498 1.77 -16.74 36.31
CA ASP A 498 0.96 -17.93 36.02
C ASP A 498 -0.41 -17.91 36.71
N GLU A 499 -0.49 -17.37 37.93
CA GLU A 499 -1.74 -17.22 38.68
C GLU A 499 -2.71 -16.24 37.99
N THR A 500 -2.22 -15.06 37.59
CA THR A 500 -3.03 -14.07 36.87
C THR A 500 -3.46 -14.59 35.51
N LEU A 501 -2.60 -15.33 34.81
CA LEU A 501 -2.94 -15.98 33.55
C LEU A 501 -4.05 -17.02 33.72
N ALA A 502 -3.98 -17.83 34.78
CA ALA A 502 -5.03 -18.81 35.09
C ALA A 502 -6.36 -18.12 35.42
N GLY A 503 -6.34 -17.08 36.25
CA GLY A 503 -7.55 -16.32 36.59
C GLY A 503 -8.22 -15.68 35.36
N TRP A 504 -7.44 -15.15 34.40
CA TRP A 504 -8.02 -14.62 33.17
C TRP A 504 -8.63 -15.70 32.27
N LYS A 505 -8.05 -16.91 32.23
CA LYS A 505 -8.63 -18.04 31.49
C LYS A 505 -9.95 -18.48 32.10
N GLU A 506 -9.97 -18.65 33.42
CA GLU A 506 -11.18 -18.98 34.18
C GLU A 506 -12.28 -17.94 33.95
N GLN A 507 -11.96 -16.65 34.05
CA GLN A 507 -12.93 -15.59 33.82
C GLN A 507 -13.48 -15.59 32.38
N LEU A 508 -12.68 -15.91 31.36
CA LEU A 508 -13.22 -16.00 29.98
C LEU A 508 -14.12 -17.22 29.80
N ASP A 509 -13.75 -18.35 30.42
CA ASP A 509 -14.52 -19.60 30.37
C ASP A 509 -15.87 -19.46 31.12
N ASP A 510 -15.88 -18.82 32.29
CA ASP A 510 -17.09 -18.60 33.12
C ASP A 510 -18.16 -17.75 32.41
N TYR A 511 -17.73 -16.81 31.56
CA TYR A 511 -18.63 -15.98 30.76
C TYR A 511 -18.91 -16.58 29.37
N GLU A 512 -18.50 -17.82 29.13
CA GLU A 512 -18.65 -18.55 27.86
C GLU A 512 -18.10 -17.77 26.64
N LEU A 513 -17.07 -16.95 26.87
CA LEU A 513 -16.49 -16.10 25.83
C LEU A 513 -15.49 -16.89 25.01
N ILE A 514 -15.80 -17.08 23.73
CA ILE A 514 -14.86 -17.69 22.78
C ILE A 514 -13.86 -16.63 22.31
N PRO A 515 -12.55 -16.79 22.62
CA PRO A 515 -11.55 -15.81 22.23
C PRO A 515 -11.43 -15.68 20.71
N PHE A 516 -11.33 -14.44 20.23
CA PHE A 516 -11.24 -14.17 18.79
C PHE A 516 -9.92 -14.65 18.16
N ILE A 517 -8.85 -14.59 18.96
CA ILE A 517 -7.51 -15.12 18.67
C ILE A 517 -7.06 -16.01 19.85
N PRO A 518 -6.12 -16.95 19.67
CA PRO A 518 -5.58 -17.77 20.75
C PRO A 518 -4.64 -16.95 21.65
N GLN A 519 -5.18 -15.93 22.34
CA GLN A 519 -4.39 -14.95 23.09
C GLN A 519 -3.71 -15.58 24.31
N LEU A 520 -4.50 -16.05 25.28
CA LEU A 520 -4.00 -16.57 26.55
C LEU A 520 -3.38 -17.98 26.42
N SER A 521 -3.56 -18.62 25.27
CA SER A 521 -2.98 -19.91 24.90
C SER A 521 -1.79 -19.80 23.97
N ALA A 522 -1.34 -18.59 23.64
CA ALA A 522 -0.14 -18.39 22.82
C ALA A 522 1.08 -19.07 23.48
N PRO A 523 1.88 -19.87 22.75
CA PRO A 523 3.06 -20.53 23.29
C PRO A 523 4.08 -19.54 23.84
N VAL A 524 4.65 -19.86 25.00
CA VAL A 524 5.66 -19.03 25.66
C VAL A 524 7.00 -19.74 25.70
N HIS A 525 8.01 -19.14 25.06
CA HIS A 525 9.39 -19.61 25.05
C HIS A 525 10.27 -18.53 25.68
N ARG A 526 10.77 -18.79 26.90
CA ARG A 526 11.62 -17.85 27.64
C ARG A 526 13.10 -18.09 27.37
N LEU A 527 13.87 -17.01 27.34
CA LEU A 527 15.33 -17.10 27.41
C LEU A 527 15.78 -17.45 28.82
N THR A 528 16.81 -18.28 28.93
CA THR A 528 17.54 -18.49 30.19
C THR A 528 18.35 -17.25 30.54
N GLU A 529 18.70 -17.08 31.82
CA GLU A 529 19.53 -15.94 32.25
C GLU A 529 20.88 -15.88 31.55
N THR A 530 21.49 -17.04 31.24
CA THR A 530 22.73 -17.12 30.47
C THR A 530 22.54 -16.62 29.04
N GLU A 531 21.43 -16.99 28.37
CA GLU A 531 21.14 -16.53 27.01
C GLU A 531 20.89 -15.02 26.97
N LYS A 532 20.19 -14.46 27.96
CA LYS A 532 19.91 -13.00 28.00
C LYS A 532 21.17 -12.13 28.04
N GLN A 533 22.29 -12.67 28.54
CA GLN A 533 23.58 -11.98 28.62
C GLN A 533 24.38 -12.03 27.31
N GLY A 534 23.98 -12.89 26.36
CA GLY A 534 24.65 -13.03 25.07
C GLY A 534 24.01 -12.21 23.95
N ASP A 535 24.60 -12.33 22.76
CA ASP A 535 24.11 -11.79 21.49
C ASP A 535 23.63 -12.90 20.52
N THR A 536 23.68 -14.16 20.97
CA THR A 536 23.55 -15.35 20.13
C THR A 536 22.83 -16.47 20.87
N LEU A 537 21.93 -17.17 20.16
CA LEU A 537 21.24 -18.38 20.61
C LEU A 537 21.80 -19.62 19.91
N LEU A 538 22.24 -20.59 20.71
CA LEU A 538 22.80 -21.86 20.23
C LEU A 538 21.81 -23.03 20.29
N ARG A 539 20.53 -22.79 20.63
CA ARG A 539 19.48 -23.82 20.78
C ARG A 539 19.33 -24.74 19.56
N TYR A 540 19.66 -24.24 18.37
CA TYR A 540 19.53 -24.97 17.10
C TYR A 540 20.87 -25.46 16.54
N SER A 541 21.99 -25.13 17.19
CA SER A 541 23.33 -25.40 16.65
C SER A 541 23.61 -26.90 16.56
N GLY A 542 24.16 -27.33 15.42
CA GLY A 542 24.49 -28.74 15.16
C GLY A 542 23.29 -29.59 14.76
N LYS A 543 22.12 -28.98 14.60
CA LYS A 543 20.90 -29.71 14.24
C LYS A 543 20.82 -29.98 12.76
N LYS A 544 20.68 -31.26 12.41
CA LYS A 544 20.43 -31.71 11.04
C LYS A 544 19.01 -31.33 10.60
N VAL A 545 18.87 -30.67 9.46
CA VAL A 545 17.59 -30.27 8.86
C VAL A 545 17.53 -30.60 7.37
N TYR A 546 16.32 -30.79 6.85
CA TYR A 546 16.13 -30.89 5.41
C TYR A 546 16.21 -29.51 4.76
N LEU A 547 16.82 -29.45 3.59
CA LEU A 547 16.98 -28.20 2.85
C LEU A 547 15.63 -27.57 2.49
N SER A 548 14.63 -28.40 2.18
CA SER A 548 13.25 -27.97 1.95
C SER A 548 12.70 -27.17 3.14
N ASN A 549 13.02 -27.54 4.39
CA ASN A 549 12.51 -26.82 5.57
C ASN A 549 13.08 -25.40 5.69
N ILE A 550 14.21 -25.11 5.05
CA ILE A 550 14.81 -23.77 5.00
C ILE A 550 14.24 -22.98 3.81
N TYR A 551 14.19 -23.57 2.61
CA TYR A 551 13.73 -22.86 1.40
C TYR A 551 12.21 -22.73 1.30
N GLU A 552 11.46 -23.65 1.91
CA GLU A 552 10.00 -23.60 2.05
C GLU A 552 9.59 -22.97 3.39
N PHE A 553 10.52 -22.33 4.11
CA PHE A 553 10.24 -21.59 5.34
C PHE A 553 9.38 -20.35 5.02
N GLU A 554 8.10 -20.56 4.76
CA GLU A 554 7.12 -19.50 4.57
C GLU A 554 6.22 -19.44 5.80
N THR A 555 6.22 -18.28 6.46
CA THR A 555 5.15 -17.93 7.39
C THR A 555 4.37 -16.77 6.80
N ALA A 556 3.05 -16.78 6.95
CA ALA A 556 2.17 -15.77 6.36
C ALA A 556 2.49 -14.33 6.83
N ASP A 557 3.24 -14.18 7.92
CA ASP A 557 3.43 -12.94 8.67
C ASP A 557 4.88 -12.42 8.68
N ILE A 558 5.85 -13.14 8.12
CA ILE A 558 7.26 -12.73 8.18
C ILE A 558 7.91 -12.71 6.81
N THR A 559 8.63 -11.63 6.52
CA THR A 559 9.44 -11.54 5.29
C THR A 559 10.71 -12.33 5.50
N ILE A 560 10.93 -13.33 4.65
CA ILE A 560 12.12 -14.17 4.70
C ILE A 560 13.00 -13.95 3.48
N ARG A 561 14.32 -13.99 3.68
CA ARG A 561 15.33 -13.92 2.61
C ARG A 561 16.44 -14.91 2.93
N ILE A 562 16.94 -15.62 1.93
CA ILE A 562 18.09 -16.51 2.07
C ILE A 562 19.25 -15.90 1.28
N GLU A 563 20.35 -15.62 1.96
CA GLU A 563 21.57 -15.09 1.35
C GLU A 563 22.79 -15.61 2.12
N ASN A 564 23.87 -15.96 1.40
CA ASN A 564 25.12 -16.44 2.01
C ASN A 564 24.91 -17.54 3.07
N ASN A 565 24.08 -18.55 2.78
CA ASN A 565 23.70 -19.63 3.69
C ASN A 565 23.14 -19.16 5.06
N THR A 566 22.42 -18.04 5.04
CA THR A 566 21.72 -17.51 6.21
C THR A 566 20.26 -17.29 5.87
N LEU A 567 19.38 -17.80 6.72
CA LEU A 567 17.96 -17.50 6.70
C LEU A 567 17.72 -16.20 7.50
N HIS A 568 17.37 -15.13 6.79
CA HIS A 568 17.00 -13.84 7.35
C HIS A 568 15.49 -13.79 7.54
N ILE A 569 15.06 -13.58 8.78
CA ILE A 569 13.67 -13.47 9.20
C ILE A 569 13.46 -12.03 9.64
N ILE A 570 12.78 -11.23 8.81
CA ILE A 570 12.78 -9.78 8.92
C ILE A 570 11.47 -9.27 9.52
N ASP A 571 11.56 -8.58 10.66
CA ASP A 571 10.46 -7.87 11.30
C ASP A 571 10.64 -6.35 11.16
N ARG A 572 9.68 -5.72 10.48
CA ARG A 572 9.71 -4.28 10.21
C ARG A 572 9.13 -3.45 11.34
N SER A 573 8.31 -4.04 12.20
CA SER A 573 7.72 -3.33 13.33
C SER A 573 8.81 -2.91 14.31
N PHE A 574 9.83 -3.75 14.46
CA PHE A 574 10.96 -3.49 15.35
C PHE A 574 12.25 -3.07 14.64
N ASN A 575 12.26 -3.06 13.30
CA ASN A 575 13.48 -2.89 12.52
C ASN A 575 14.59 -3.88 12.93
N VAL A 576 14.21 -5.15 13.13
CA VAL A 576 15.10 -6.23 13.55
C VAL A 576 15.06 -7.34 12.50
N VAL A 577 16.22 -7.92 12.20
CA VAL A 577 16.34 -9.16 11.44
C VAL A 577 16.92 -10.25 12.33
N ALA A 578 16.23 -11.39 12.40
CA ALA A 578 16.79 -12.59 12.98
C ALA A 578 17.51 -13.38 11.90
N GLN A 579 18.73 -13.84 12.19
CA GLN A 579 19.62 -14.47 11.24
C GLN A 579 19.98 -15.86 11.75
N LEU A 580 19.48 -16.89 11.06
CA LEU A 580 19.79 -18.28 11.34
C LEU A 580 20.73 -18.80 10.26
N SER A 581 22.01 -18.96 10.62
CA SER A 581 23.02 -19.49 9.71
C SER A 581 22.95 -21.02 9.61
N PHE A 582 23.33 -21.55 8.45
CA PHE A 582 23.39 -22.99 8.21
C PHE A 582 24.58 -23.35 7.32
N VAL A 583 25.04 -24.60 7.42
CA VAL A 583 26.17 -25.12 6.62
C VAL A 583 25.78 -26.44 5.97
N TYR A 584 26.52 -26.77 4.91
CA TYR A 584 26.43 -28.07 4.25
C TYR A 584 27.65 -28.89 4.63
N GLU A 585 27.42 -30.07 5.17
CA GLU A 585 28.46 -31.06 5.43
C GLU A 585 28.04 -32.32 4.67
N GLU A 586 28.79 -32.66 3.62
CA GLU A 586 28.44 -33.73 2.67
C GLU A 586 27.06 -33.54 2.01
N SER A 587 26.09 -34.41 2.33
CA SER A 587 24.69 -34.35 1.86
C SER A 587 23.73 -33.77 2.90
N ASP A 588 24.23 -33.38 4.07
CA ASP A 588 23.43 -32.96 5.21
C ASP A 588 23.54 -31.45 5.46
N CYS A 589 22.43 -30.84 5.88
CA CYS A 589 22.39 -29.43 6.25
C CYS A 589 22.28 -29.30 7.77
N PHE A 590 23.15 -28.49 8.36
CA PHE A 590 23.21 -28.26 9.80
C PHE A 590 22.97 -26.79 10.12
N LEU A 591 22.02 -26.54 11.02
CA LEU A 591 21.83 -25.21 11.60
C LEU A 591 23.01 -24.86 12.52
N LYS A 592 23.33 -23.58 12.61
CA LYS A 592 24.37 -23.04 13.50
C LYS A 592 23.71 -22.11 14.51
N GLU A 593 24.11 -20.84 14.50
CA GLU A 593 23.69 -19.85 15.47
C GLU A 593 22.53 -19.00 14.96
N LEU A 594 21.67 -18.59 15.89
CA LEU A 594 20.65 -17.57 15.70
C LEU A 594 21.08 -16.29 16.40
N TYR A 595 21.18 -15.19 15.66
CA TYR A 595 21.47 -13.86 16.22
C TYR A 595 20.55 -12.81 15.59
N PHE A 596 20.56 -11.60 16.14
CA PHE A 596 19.72 -10.50 15.68
C PHE A 596 20.58 -9.32 15.28
N SER A 597 20.13 -8.57 14.27
CA SER A 597 20.78 -7.35 13.81
C SER A 597 19.73 -6.27 13.54
N SER A 598 20.11 -5.00 13.61
CA SER A 598 19.23 -3.89 13.22
C SER A 598 19.08 -3.82 11.72
N VAL A 599 17.90 -3.43 11.24
CA VAL A 599 17.63 -3.22 9.82
C VAL A 599 17.58 -1.72 9.53
N GLU A 600 18.32 -1.27 8.51
CA GLU A 600 18.10 0.07 7.95
C GLU A 600 16.92 0.01 6.96
N GLU A 601 15.93 0.88 7.14
CA GLU A 601 14.77 0.96 6.23
C GLU A 601 15.25 1.29 4.81
N GLY A 602 15.14 0.32 3.90
CA GLY A 602 15.19 0.57 2.46
C GLY A 602 13.90 1.18 1.91
N GLU A 603 13.96 1.81 0.74
CA GLU A 603 12.82 2.51 0.13
C GLU A 603 11.62 1.61 -0.31
N ASP A 604 11.79 0.28 -0.43
CA ASP A 604 10.76 -0.68 -0.89
C ASP A 604 10.76 -2.00 -0.08
N ILE A 605 9.61 -2.71 -0.12
CA ILE A 605 9.36 -4.03 0.51
C ILE A 605 10.36 -5.12 0.10
N ASN A 606 11.17 -4.91 -0.95
CA ASN A 606 12.17 -5.87 -1.44
C ASN A 606 13.60 -5.32 -1.39
N THR A 607 13.81 -4.07 -0.99
CA THR A 607 15.14 -3.43 -0.95
C THR A 607 15.61 -3.23 0.49
N ILE A 608 15.30 -4.19 1.37
CA ILE A 608 15.93 -4.25 2.68
C ILE A 608 17.43 -4.43 2.45
N GLN A 609 18.21 -3.41 2.83
CA GLN A 609 19.65 -3.56 2.93
C GLN A 609 19.92 -4.40 4.17
N LEU A 610 20.42 -5.61 3.95
CA LEU A 610 20.81 -6.46 5.05
C LEU A 610 22.02 -5.80 5.74
N PRO A 611 22.01 -5.71 7.08
CA PRO A 611 23.07 -5.04 7.83
C PRO A 611 24.42 -5.73 7.63
N LYS A 612 25.48 -4.93 7.71
CA LYS A 612 26.87 -5.43 7.75
C LYS A 612 27.20 -5.78 9.21
N GLU A 613 26.93 -7.03 9.58
CA GLU A 613 27.56 -7.76 10.71
C GLU A 613 27.29 -7.31 12.17
N GLU A 614 26.60 -6.19 12.43
CA GLU A 614 26.34 -5.74 13.81
C GLU A 614 25.28 -6.60 14.55
N ARG A 615 25.72 -7.38 15.55
CA ARG A 615 24.84 -8.19 16.40
C ARG A 615 24.26 -7.37 17.55
N LEU A 616 22.97 -7.54 17.79
CA LEU A 616 22.25 -6.95 18.91
C LEU A 616 22.29 -7.89 20.13
N PRO A 617 22.48 -7.36 21.35
CA PRO A 617 22.30 -8.13 22.57
C PRO A 617 20.88 -8.70 22.64
N LEU A 618 20.73 -9.96 23.07
CA LEU A 618 19.41 -10.60 23.16
C LEU A 618 18.47 -9.88 24.14
N SER A 619 19.03 -9.27 25.18
CA SER A 619 18.31 -8.42 26.14
C SER A 619 17.74 -7.13 25.54
N SER A 620 18.24 -6.68 24.38
CA SER A 620 17.72 -5.49 23.68
C SER A 620 16.50 -5.81 22.80
N ILE A 621 16.23 -7.09 22.55
CA ILE A 621 15.14 -7.55 21.71
C ILE A 621 13.91 -7.84 22.58
N PRO A 622 12.70 -7.40 22.20
CA PRO A 622 11.49 -7.65 22.99
C PRO A 622 11.23 -9.14 23.24
N GLU A 623 11.01 -9.53 24.50
CA GLU A 623 10.81 -10.95 24.87
C GLU A 623 9.65 -11.62 24.11
N ARG A 624 8.57 -10.87 23.84
CA ARG A 624 7.44 -11.34 23.01
C ARG A 624 7.86 -11.75 21.60
N PHE A 625 8.72 -10.94 20.98
CA PHE A 625 9.21 -11.20 19.63
C PHE A 625 10.10 -12.45 19.61
N ILE A 626 11.03 -12.56 20.58
CA ILE A 626 11.86 -13.76 20.73
C ILE A 626 10.99 -15.00 20.94
N SER A 627 10.03 -14.94 21.87
CA SER A 627 9.12 -16.06 22.15
C SER A 627 8.34 -16.50 20.91
N THR A 628 7.82 -15.53 20.15
CA THR A 628 7.11 -15.81 18.89
C THR A 628 8.04 -16.45 17.86
N LEU A 629 9.25 -15.91 17.69
CA LEU A 629 10.21 -16.43 16.73
C LEU A 629 10.61 -17.87 17.10
N LEU A 630 10.90 -18.12 18.38
CA LEU A 630 11.22 -19.45 18.88
C LEU A 630 10.08 -20.43 18.65
N ASP A 631 8.82 -20.01 18.84
CA ASP A 631 7.66 -20.85 18.52
C ASP A 631 7.63 -21.26 17.03
N ILE A 632 7.86 -20.30 16.14
CA ILE A 632 7.92 -20.54 14.70
C ILE A 632 9.07 -21.48 14.35
N LEU A 633 10.26 -21.21 14.88
CA LEU A 633 11.46 -22.03 14.65
C LEU A 633 11.31 -23.42 15.24
N ASN A 634 10.64 -23.59 16.38
CA ASN A 634 10.37 -24.89 16.97
C ASN A 634 9.37 -25.70 16.14
N ARG A 635 8.41 -25.05 15.47
CA ARG A 635 7.51 -25.73 14.53
C ARG A 635 8.21 -26.14 13.24
N ALA A 636 9.06 -25.27 12.69
CA ALA A 636 9.79 -25.53 11.44
C ALA A 636 10.98 -26.50 11.63
N PHE A 637 11.63 -26.40 12.78
CA PHE A 637 12.79 -27.18 13.18
C PHE A 637 12.49 -27.76 14.57
N PRO A 638 11.69 -28.85 14.67
CA PRO A 638 11.32 -29.47 15.95
C PRO A 638 12.53 -29.88 16.75
N LEU A 639 12.74 -29.27 17.92
CA LEU A 639 13.75 -29.68 18.90
C LEU A 639 13.25 -31.00 19.52
N ASN A 640 13.31 -32.10 18.77
CA ASN A 640 13.03 -33.41 19.34
C ASN A 640 14.20 -33.82 20.23
N GLU A 641 13.84 -34.45 21.36
CA GLU A 641 14.65 -34.79 22.55
C GLU A 641 16.04 -35.39 22.29
#